data_AF-A0AAJ7IRS6-F1
#
_entry.id   AF-A0AAJ7IRS6-F1
#
_cell.length_a   1.000
_cell.length_b   1.000
_cell.length_c   1.000
_cell.angle_alpha   90.00
_cell.angle_beta   90.00
_cell.angle_gamma   90.00
#
_symmetry.space_group_name_H-M   'P 1'
#
loop_
_entity.id
_entity.type
_entity.pdbx_description
1 polymer ?
#
loop_
_entity_poly.entity_id
_entity_poly.type
_entity_poly.pdbx_seq_one_letter_code
_entity_poly.pdbx_strand_id
1 'polypeptide(L)'
;MKITKSTVVLLLFVLMLSIFVANVADLINIDDHVFDDTVHDTGKESLKPKFYNIGASFDHLIWFLQITDIHISIFQDPFRIMELKEFCNITVDSIKPSVVLASGDLTDAKSKDKMGSKQILEEWQYYKSVLDDTEVSKKTLWLDVRGNHDNFNVLTSESKNNYYSNYSIQGKKNPRSYMYTINIGSESYTFIAIDACLKPGPRRPFNFVGMLDEHEVKTINTLVNRSQENNADFIIWFGHYPTSCILSQTNTSIRTIIGRNKESMVYLCGHYHMLGGAVPNMYTLQHAGFLELELADWKDNRMYRVAAVDHGQFSFIDVKHKEWPVVLITNPKHALYAMPRKENIMSSIKSTHIRILAFSIALIRIVEVQLDSEAWLECEHVKGPLYVLRWDTINYTEGIHNIRVRVSDVDGRETVVSQPFALDGSRLSFRILPRFVLMSNVSTIFQFLFGTVLALLVIPLCLLRLLHILCEKKQMHRPRFRIKFFHSWLRKLWILSTVDRLFFPLVLYTLYLIVGPWAIGEVIENQTGVIFAWGTFIGNSFLPGAFTYAYGFFQLFSFHIPLMLILANRVDKRLHNTKSNDKPSSKICFFLQYVPITLLVAMQTCMAYFFWLAYGTLAFILCPLRTWSIFLALMLWHQVDTMPHSCLTSAAKVWAPLG
;
A
#
# COMPACT_ATOMS: atom_id res chain seq x y z
N MET A 1 39.04 -22.78 15.92
CA MET A 1 37.62 -23.01 16.25
C MET A 1 36.87 -23.43 14.99
N LYS A 2 36.29 -24.64 14.96
CA LYS A 2 35.42 -25.06 13.84
C LYS A 2 34.03 -24.45 14.07
N ILE A 3 33.66 -23.46 13.27
CA ILE A 3 32.32 -22.89 13.29
C ILE A 3 31.34 -24.01 12.90
N THR A 4 30.45 -24.38 13.81
CA THR A 4 29.49 -25.45 13.54
C THR A 4 28.39 -24.94 12.60
N LYS A 5 27.83 -25.83 11.77
CA LYS A 5 26.74 -25.45 10.85
C LYS A 5 25.51 -24.87 11.57
N SER A 6 25.28 -25.29 12.82
CA SER A 6 24.24 -24.71 13.69
C SER A 6 24.53 -23.27 14.07
N THR A 7 25.80 -22.91 14.27
CA THR A 7 26.24 -21.54 14.52
C THR A 7 25.97 -20.66 13.31
N VAL A 8 26.19 -21.16 12.09
CA VAL A 8 25.90 -20.39 10.85
C VAL A 8 24.41 -20.13 10.68
N VAL A 9 23.55 -21.14 10.93
CA VAL A 9 22.08 -20.97 10.85
C VAL A 9 21.59 -20.00 11.94
N LEU A 10 22.11 -20.12 13.16
CA LEU A 10 21.80 -19.19 14.24
C LEU A 10 22.25 -17.77 13.89
N LEU A 11 23.45 -17.60 13.32
CA LEU A 11 23.97 -16.30 12.90
C LEU A 11 23.15 -15.70 11.75
N LEU A 12 22.67 -16.50 10.80
CA LEU A 12 21.78 -16.02 9.74
C LEU A 12 20.40 -15.64 10.29
N PHE A 13 19.85 -16.41 11.23
CA PHE A 13 18.60 -16.06 11.90
C PHE A 13 18.74 -14.80 12.74
N VAL A 14 19.83 -14.67 13.51
CA VAL A 14 20.14 -13.47 14.29
C VAL A 14 20.38 -12.29 13.36
N LEU A 15 21.10 -12.45 12.25
CA LEU A 15 21.29 -11.39 11.26
C LEU A 15 19.95 -10.94 10.66
N MET A 16 19.08 -11.87 10.29
CA MET A 16 17.75 -11.55 9.74
C MET A 16 16.84 -10.90 10.78
N LEU A 17 16.88 -11.39 12.02
CA LEU A 17 16.17 -10.78 13.14
C LEU A 17 16.73 -9.39 13.46
N SER A 18 18.05 -9.21 13.41
CA SER A 18 18.72 -7.92 13.62
C SER A 18 18.42 -6.94 12.48
N ILE A 19 18.35 -7.39 11.23
CA ILE A 19 17.92 -6.56 10.09
C ILE A 19 16.45 -6.17 10.25
N PHE A 20 15.58 -7.11 10.65
CA PHE A 20 14.18 -6.83 10.93
C PHE A 20 14.02 -5.85 12.10
N VAL A 21 14.71 -6.09 13.21
CA VAL A 21 14.72 -5.22 14.38
C VAL A 21 15.32 -3.86 14.03
N ALA A 22 16.37 -3.79 13.21
CA ALA A 22 16.95 -2.53 12.74
C ALA A 22 15.97 -1.76 11.84
N ASN A 23 15.28 -2.43 10.93
CA ASN A 23 14.25 -1.79 10.09
C ASN A 23 13.05 -1.31 10.92
N VAL A 24 12.65 -2.06 11.94
CA VAL A 24 11.60 -1.65 12.88
C VAL A 24 12.08 -0.50 13.78
N ALA A 25 13.32 -0.54 14.25
CA ALA A 25 13.93 0.52 15.05
C ALA A 25 14.10 1.82 14.26
N ASP A 26 14.57 1.74 13.01
CA ASP A 26 14.67 2.88 12.09
C ASP A 26 13.29 3.50 11.81
N LEU A 27 12.28 2.63 11.63
CA LEU A 27 10.90 3.07 11.52
C LEU A 27 10.41 3.78 12.78
N ILE A 28 10.91 3.45 13.97
CA ILE A 28 10.55 4.09 15.25
C ILE A 28 11.33 5.40 15.45
N ASN A 29 12.61 5.46 15.06
CA ASN A 29 13.58 6.51 15.42
C ASN A 29 13.48 7.82 14.59
N ILE A 30 12.43 7.98 13.80
CA ILE A 30 12.23 9.16 12.93
C ILE A 30 12.17 10.45 13.75
N ASP A 31 11.58 10.39 14.95
CA ASP A 31 11.32 11.55 15.78
C ASP A 31 12.61 12.18 16.34
N ASP A 32 13.65 11.35 16.60
CA ASP A 32 14.94 11.79 17.16
C ASP A 32 15.89 12.34 16.07
N HIS A 33 15.96 11.69 14.90
CA HIS A 33 16.85 12.11 13.81
C HIS A 33 16.43 13.42 13.12
N VAL A 34 15.15 13.80 13.20
CA VAL A 34 14.67 15.06 12.60
C VAL A 34 15.30 16.28 13.30
N PHE A 35 15.63 16.19 14.58
CA PHE A 35 16.27 17.25 15.36
C PHE A 35 17.81 17.21 15.31
N ASP A 36 18.44 16.04 15.31
CA ASP A 36 19.90 15.93 15.39
C ASP A 36 20.61 16.54 14.16
N ASP A 37 20.03 16.38 12.96
CA ASP A 37 20.55 17.01 11.74
C ASP A 37 20.32 18.54 11.69
N THR A 38 19.41 19.09 12.49
CA THR A 38 19.27 20.57 12.57
C THR A 38 20.40 21.23 13.36
N VAL A 39 21.17 20.43 14.11
CA VAL A 39 22.32 20.89 14.91
C VAL A 39 23.65 20.62 14.18
N HIS A 40 23.71 19.67 13.24
CA HIS A 40 24.95 19.19 12.64
C HIS A 40 25.19 19.51 11.15
N ASP A 41 24.42 20.39 10.52
CA ASP A 41 24.66 20.71 9.10
C ASP A 41 25.91 21.59 8.89
N THR A 42 26.95 20.95 8.37
CA THR A 42 28.23 21.56 8.00
C THR A 42 28.08 22.38 6.71
N GLY A 43 28.06 23.71 6.83
CA GLY A 43 28.68 24.61 5.85
C GLY A 43 27.90 25.03 4.60
N LYS A 44 26.61 24.72 4.47
CA LYS A 44 25.70 25.48 3.60
C LYS A 44 24.64 26.14 4.47
N GLU A 45 24.54 27.47 4.43
CA GLU A 45 23.45 28.21 5.09
C GLU A 45 22.10 27.69 4.57
N SER A 46 21.50 26.71 5.27
CA SER A 46 20.14 26.28 4.98
C SER A 46 19.21 27.37 5.50
N LEU A 47 18.67 28.17 4.57
CA LEU A 47 17.68 29.20 4.87
C LEU A 47 16.48 28.55 5.58
N LYS A 48 16.38 28.77 6.90
CA LYS A 48 15.27 28.32 7.76
C LYS A 48 13.90 28.59 7.11
N PRO A 49 12.86 27.80 7.41
CA PRO A 49 11.51 28.08 6.92
C PRO A 49 11.07 29.51 7.26
N LYS A 50 10.31 30.13 6.34
CA LYS A 50 9.87 31.54 6.46
C LYS A 50 9.06 31.75 7.74
N PHE A 51 9.36 32.84 8.45
CA PHE A 51 8.63 33.23 9.65
C PHE A 51 7.37 34.03 9.28
N TYR A 52 6.29 33.79 10.01
CA TYR A 52 5.00 34.46 9.83
C TYR A 52 4.48 35.01 11.15
N ASN A 53 3.91 36.21 11.10
CA ASN A 53 3.17 36.78 12.22
C ASN A 53 1.72 36.27 12.18
N ILE A 54 1.44 35.20 12.92
CA ILE A 54 0.09 34.62 12.97
C ILE A 54 -0.80 35.50 13.85
N GLY A 55 -1.75 36.18 13.21
CA GLY A 55 -2.74 37.05 13.86
C GLY A 55 -4.15 36.84 13.33
N ALA A 56 -4.99 37.88 13.36
CA ALA A 56 -6.36 37.82 12.86
C ALA A 56 -6.49 37.93 11.32
N SER A 57 -5.40 38.20 10.58
CA SER A 57 -5.47 38.48 9.15
C SER A 57 -5.98 37.29 8.33
N PHE A 58 -6.71 37.57 7.25
CA PHE A 58 -7.09 36.57 6.24
C PHE A 58 -5.97 36.29 5.23
N ASP A 59 -4.86 37.02 5.29
CA ASP A 59 -3.71 36.82 4.41
C ASP A 59 -2.99 35.49 4.69
N HIS A 60 -2.17 35.04 3.74
CA HIS A 60 -1.37 33.81 3.84
C HIS A 60 -2.19 32.55 4.11
N LEU A 61 -3.43 32.52 3.61
CA LEU A 61 -4.36 31.43 3.80
C LEU A 61 -4.87 30.89 2.46
N ILE A 62 -4.71 29.59 2.26
CA ILE A 62 -5.38 28.82 1.21
C ILE A 62 -5.98 27.57 1.82
N TRP A 63 -7.13 27.14 1.29
CA TRP A 63 -7.68 25.81 1.53
C TRP A 63 -8.09 25.13 0.23
N PHE A 64 -8.01 23.80 0.24
CA PHE A 64 -8.28 22.95 -0.90
C PHE A 64 -8.85 21.60 -0.44
N LEU A 65 -9.39 20.83 -1.39
CA LEU A 65 -9.92 19.50 -1.14
C LEU A 65 -9.07 18.42 -1.81
N GLN A 66 -9.09 17.22 -1.26
CA GLN A 66 -8.67 15.99 -1.93
C GLN A 66 -9.82 14.97 -1.90
N ILE A 67 -10.04 14.32 -3.04
CA ILE A 67 -10.86 13.12 -3.21
C ILE A 67 -10.02 12.08 -3.95
N THR A 68 -10.20 10.80 -3.63
CA THR A 68 -9.42 9.70 -4.21
C THR A 68 -10.26 8.46 -4.36
N ASP A 69 -9.85 7.57 -5.25
CA ASP A 69 -10.42 6.24 -5.39
C ASP A 69 -11.95 6.33 -5.54
N ILE A 70 -12.36 7.07 -6.57
CA ILE A 70 -13.75 7.38 -6.89
C ILE A 70 -14.47 6.11 -7.35
N HIS A 71 -13.79 5.30 -8.17
CA HIS A 71 -14.28 4.03 -8.71
C HIS A 71 -15.72 4.13 -9.23
N ILE A 72 -15.96 5.06 -10.14
CA ILE A 72 -17.23 5.07 -10.88
C ILE A 72 -17.42 3.70 -11.54
N SER A 73 -18.53 3.06 -11.20
CA SER A 73 -18.83 1.71 -11.67
C SER A 73 -20.24 1.65 -12.21
N ILE A 74 -20.40 1.02 -13.37
CA ILE A 74 -21.73 0.67 -13.89
C ILE A 74 -22.25 -0.67 -13.33
N PHE A 75 -21.43 -1.39 -12.56
CA PHE A 75 -21.76 -2.70 -12.00
C PHE A 75 -21.90 -2.71 -10.48
N GLN A 76 -21.28 -1.76 -9.79
CA GLN A 76 -21.20 -1.72 -8.33
C GLN A 76 -21.73 -0.39 -7.82
N ASP A 77 -22.47 -0.45 -6.72
CA ASP A 77 -22.92 0.71 -5.94
C ASP A 77 -23.39 1.91 -6.79
N PRO A 78 -24.69 1.96 -7.17
CA PRO A 78 -25.21 3.02 -8.03
C PRO A 78 -25.15 4.41 -7.38
N PHE A 79 -24.96 4.50 -6.05
CA PHE A 79 -24.94 5.78 -5.35
C PHE A 79 -23.62 6.53 -5.54
N ARG A 80 -22.51 5.86 -5.93
CA ARG A 80 -21.20 6.51 -6.12
C ARG A 80 -21.25 7.74 -7.02
N ILE A 81 -21.96 7.62 -8.14
CA ILE A 81 -22.08 8.67 -9.16
C ILE A 81 -22.95 9.82 -8.62
N MET A 82 -24.10 9.48 -8.04
CA MET A 82 -25.03 10.45 -7.47
C MET A 82 -24.38 11.26 -6.34
N GLU A 83 -23.70 10.58 -5.42
CA GLU A 83 -23.04 11.22 -4.29
C GLU A 83 -21.81 12.02 -4.74
N LEU A 84 -21.10 11.60 -5.80
CA LEU A 84 -20.04 12.43 -6.39
C LEU A 84 -20.63 13.74 -6.96
N LYS A 85 -21.81 13.67 -7.60
CA LYS A 85 -22.55 14.85 -8.06
C LYS A 85 -22.96 15.74 -6.89
N GLU A 86 -23.42 15.16 -5.78
CA GLU A 86 -23.68 15.90 -4.54
C GLU A 86 -22.41 16.54 -3.97
N PHE A 87 -21.28 15.84 -3.96
CA PHE A 87 -20.00 16.41 -3.53
C PHE A 87 -19.65 17.66 -4.35
N CYS A 88 -19.76 17.60 -5.67
CA CYS A 88 -19.50 18.73 -6.56
C CYS A 88 -20.50 19.90 -6.42
N ASN A 89 -21.77 19.64 -6.05
CA ASN A 89 -22.82 20.67 -5.95
C ASN A 89 -23.13 21.17 -4.54
N ILE A 90 -22.71 20.44 -3.51
CA ILE A 90 -23.01 20.78 -2.12
C ILE A 90 -21.69 21.04 -1.41
N THR A 91 -20.79 20.06 -1.40
CA THR A 91 -19.52 20.17 -0.66
C THR A 91 -18.60 21.21 -1.26
N VAL A 92 -18.36 21.17 -2.58
CA VAL A 92 -17.52 22.17 -3.26
C VAL A 92 -18.14 23.57 -3.19
N ASP A 93 -19.46 23.70 -3.34
CA ASP A 93 -20.15 25.00 -3.27
C ASP A 93 -20.17 25.62 -1.87
N SER A 94 -20.21 24.78 -0.84
CA SER A 94 -20.21 25.23 0.57
C SER A 94 -18.80 25.53 1.07
N ILE A 95 -17.80 24.72 0.70
CA ILE A 95 -16.41 24.91 1.11
C ILE A 95 -15.71 25.98 0.26
N LYS A 96 -16.07 26.12 -1.02
CA LYS A 96 -15.45 27.02 -2.00
C LYS A 96 -13.92 26.90 -2.03
N PRO A 97 -13.37 25.69 -2.22
CA PRO A 97 -11.93 25.48 -2.21
C PRO A 97 -11.26 26.13 -3.42
N SER A 98 -10.00 26.56 -3.27
CA SER A 98 -9.23 27.06 -4.42
C SER A 98 -8.90 25.95 -5.42
N VAL A 99 -8.72 24.72 -4.92
CA VAL A 99 -8.35 23.54 -5.72
C VAL A 99 -9.08 22.30 -5.19
N VAL A 100 -9.43 21.38 -6.08
CA VAL A 100 -9.81 20.00 -5.74
C VAL A 100 -8.84 19.04 -6.44
N LEU A 101 -8.19 18.20 -5.64
CA LEU A 101 -7.28 17.16 -6.10
C LEU A 101 -8.05 15.84 -6.22
N ALA A 102 -8.16 15.29 -7.42
CA ALA A 102 -8.72 13.96 -7.67
C ALA A 102 -7.57 12.97 -7.90
N SER A 103 -7.10 12.33 -6.83
CA SER A 103 -5.83 11.58 -6.80
C SER A 103 -5.91 10.14 -7.34
N GLY A 104 -6.71 9.89 -8.37
CA GLY A 104 -6.72 8.63 -9.12
C GLY A 104 -7.81 7.64 -8.77
N ASP A 105 -7.80 6.54 -9.53
CA ASP A 105 -8.86 5.52 -9.62
C ASP A 105 -10.23 6.19 -9.81
N LEU A 106 -10.30 6.99 -10.88
CA LEU A 106 -11.49 7.77 -11.27
C LEU A 106 -12.63 6.82 -11.69
N THR A 107 -12.27 5.72 -12.36
CA THR A 107 -13.19 4.66 -12.82
C THR A 107 -12.88 3.31 -12.17
N ASP A 108 -13.86 2.41 -12.08
CA ASP A 108 -13.65 1.08 -11.49
C ASP A 108 -13.04 0.08 -12.48
N ALA A 109 -13.32 0.17 -13.79
CA ALA A 109 -12.67 -0.59 -14.85
C ALA A 109 -12.56 -2.12 -14.58
N LYS A 110 -13.47 -2.64 -13.74
CA LYS A 110 -13.61 -4.04 -13.37
C LYS A 110 -14.81 -4.61 -14.10
N SER A 111 -14.67 -5.85 -14.53
CA SER A 111 -15.80 -6.64 -15.03
C SER A 111 -16.81 -6.91 -13.90
N LYS A 112 -18.05 -7.24 -14.28
CA LYS A 112 -19.17 -7.47 -13.35
C LYS A 112 -18.86 -8.48 -12.24
N ASP A 113 -18.07 -9.52 -12.53
CA ASP A 113 -17.66 -10.56 -11.57
C ASP A 113 -16.49 -10.14 -10.66
N LYS A 114 -15.93 -8.94 -10.86
CA LYS A 114 -14.77 -8.39 -10.16
C LYS A 114 -13.48 -9.19 -10.37
N MET A 115 -13.35 -10.01 -11.41
CA MET A 115 -12.15 -10.81 -11.69
C MET A 115 -11.36 -10.26 -12.88
N GLY A 116 -12.03 -9.98 -13.99
CA GLY A 116 -11.43 -9.31 -15.15
C GLY A 116 -11.37 -7.79 -15.01
N SER A 117 -10.53 -7.13 -15.82
CA SER A 117 -10.41 -5.68 -15.88
C SER A 117 -10.16 -5.16 -17.29
N LYS A 118 -10.81 -4.06 -17.65
CA LYS A 118 -10.59 -3.30 -18.89
C LYS A 118 -11.14 -1.88 -18.73
N GLN A 119 -10.70 -0.96 -19.57
CA GLN A 119 -11.37 0.34 -19.67
C GLN A 119 -12.82 0.17 -20.15
N ILE A 120 -13.76 0.81 -19.47
CA ILE A 120 -15.20 0.79 -19.76
C ILE A 120 -15.62 2.22 -20.11
N LEU A 121 -16.01 2.44 -21.36
CA LEU A 121 -16.31 3.77 -21.88
C LEU A 121 -17.41 4.48 -21.08
N GLU A 122 -18.45 3.74 -20.70
CA GLU A 122 -19.61 4.26 -19.98
C GLU A 122 -19.23 4.84 -18.61
N GLU A 123 -18.27 4.23 -17.89
CA GLU A 123 -17.80 4.74 -16.60
C GLU A 123 -17.09 6.10 -16.76
N TRP A 124 -16.31 6.26 -17.82
CA TRP A 124 -15.65 7.53 -18.17
C TRP A 124 -16.65 8.59 -18.64
N GLN A 125 -17.70 8.19 -19.36
CA GLN A 125 -18.80 9.09 -19.72
C GLN A 125 -19.53 9.61 -18.49
N TYR A 126 -19.79 8.75 -17.49
CA TYR A 126 -20.36 9.18 -16.21
C TYR A 126 -19.43 10.11 -15.44
N TYR A 127 -18.12 9.81 -15.36
CA TYR A 127 -17.15 10.70 -14.74
C TYR A 127 -17.21 12.11 -15.35
N LYS A 128 -17.10 12.19 -16.67
CA LYS A 128 -17.16 13.45 -17.40
C LYS A 128 -18.50 14.17 -17.23
N SER A 129 -19.62 13.44 -17.35
CA SER A 129 -20.96 14.00 -17.19
C SER A 129 -21.16 14.60 -15.80
N VAL A 130 -20.65 13.98 -14.73
CA VAL A 130 -20.73 14.58 -13.39
C VAL A 130 -19.99 15.91 -13.34
N LEU A 131 -18.77 15.99 -13.89
CA LEU A 131 -17.98 17.22 -13.89
C LEU A 131 -18.60 18.33 -14.76
N ASP A 132 -19.13 17.96 -15.93
CA ASP A 132 -19.78 18.88 -16.86
C ASP A 132 -21.14 19.37 -16.31
N ASP A 133 -22.00 18.48 -15.83
CA ASP A 133 -23.33 18.80 -15.29
C ASP A 133 -23.27 19.70 -14.05
N THR A 134 -22.25 19.51 -13.23
CA THR A 134 -22.05 20.30 -11.99
C THR A 134 -21.28 21.58 -12.25
N GLU A 135 -20.76 21.73 -13.47
CA GLU A 135 -19.86 22.82 -13.89
C GLU A 135 -18.70 23.04 -12.89
N VAL A 136 -18.19 21.97 -12.27
CA VAL A 136 -17.24 22.07 -11.15
C VAL A 136 -15.95 22.81 -11.53
N SER A 137 -15.55 22.71 -12.79
CA SER A 137 -14.39 23.44 -13.34
C SER A 137 -14.55 24.96 -13.39
N LYS A 138 -15.80 25.47 -13.32
CA LYS A 138 -16.09 26.90 -13.16
C LYS A 138 -16.08 27.35 -11.70
N LYS A 139 -16.28 26.40 -10.78
CA LYS A 139 -16.37 26.64 -9.33
C LYS A 139 -15.02 26.59 -8.65
N THR A 140 -14.12 25.72 -9.13
CA THR A 140 -12.80 25.47 -8.54
C THR A 140 -11.85 24.88 -9.58
N LEU A 141 -10.54 24.93 -9.30
CA LEU A 141 -9.55 24.23 -10.12
C LEU A 141 -9.59 22.73 -9.81
N TRP A 142 -10.03 21.92 -10.77
CA TRP A 142 -10.05 20.46 -10.64
C TRP A 142 -8.79 19.84 -11.26
N LEU A 143 -7.96 19.22 -10.43
CA LEU A 143 -6.70 18.58 -10.82
C LEU A 143 -6.82 17.06 -10.65
N ASP A 144 -7.11 16.36 -11.75
CA ASP A 144 -7.16 14.89 -11.76
C ASP A 144 -5.84 14.26 -12.23
N VAL A 145 -5.56 13.07 -11.74
CA VAL A 145 -4.46 12.20 -12.17
C VAL A 145 -4.98 10.76 -12.22
N ARG A 146 -4.34 9.89 -13.00
CA ARG A 146 -4.73 8.48 -13.11
C ARG A 146 -4.35 7.67 -11.88
N GLY A 147 -5.18 6.70 -11.54
CA GLY A 147 -4.80 5.55 -10.74
C GLY A 147 -4.60 4.27 -11.55
N ASN A 148 -4.32 3.16 -10.87
CA ASN A 148 -4.05 1.90 -11.54
C ASN A 148 -5.25 1.38 -12.34
N HIS A 149 -6.46 1.67 -11.88
CA HIS A 149 -7.69 1.30 -12.55
C HIS A 149 -7.91 2.04 -13.87
N ASP A 150 -7.53 3.31 -13.91
CA ASP A 150 -7.64 4.17 -15.08
C ASP A 150 -6.65 3.79 -16.21
N ASN A 151 -5.80 2.79 -15.95
CA ASN A 151 -4.77 2.29 -16.85
C ASN A 151 -4.86 0.77 -17.10
N PHE A 152 -5.92 0.08 -16.65
CA PHE A 152 -6.09 -1.34 -16.99
C PHE A 152 -6.27 -1.52 -18.50
N ASN A 153 -5.56 -2.49 -19.08
CA ASN A 153 -5.73 -2.89 -20.48
C ASN A 153 -5.41 -1.77 -21.49
N VAL A 154 -4.47 -0.87 -21.16
CA VAL A 154 -4.05 0.25 -22.01
C VAL A 154 -2.62 0.00 -22.50
N LEU A 155 -2.41 -0.09 -23.81
CA LEU A 155 -1.10 -0.41 -24.37
C LEU A 155 -0.16 0.82 -24.38
N THR A 156 -0.66 1.96 -24.84
CA THR A 156 0.10 3.21 -24.93
C THR A 156 -0.81 4.42 -24.64
N SER A 157 -0.21 5.59 -24.46
CA SER A 157 -0.91 6.87 -24.29
C SER A 157 -1.84 7.21 -25.48
N GLU A 158 -1.51 6.72 -26.67
CA GLU A 158 -2.25 6.96 -27.92
C GLU A 158 -3.32 5.90 -28.19
N SER A 159 -3.44 4.89 -27.32
CA SER A 159 -4.43 3.83 -27.48
C SER A 159 -5.84 4.40 -27.41
N LYS A 160 -6.73 3.95 -28.32
CA LYS A 160 -8.12 4.45 -28.41
C LYS A 160 -8.92 4.26 -27.12
N ASN A 161 -8.54 3.26 -26.32
CA ASN A 161 -9.15 2.96 -25.04
C ASN A 161 -8.47 3.66 -23.84
N ASN A 162 -7.45 4.52 -24.06
CA ASN A 162 -6.96 5.43 -23.02
C ASN A 162 -7.94 6.59 -22.84
N TYR A 163 -9.02 6.34 -22.09
CA TYR A 163 -10.10 7.31 -21.93
C TYR A 163 -9.78 8.48 -21.00
N TYR A 164 -8.78 8.35 -20.12
CA TYR A 164 -8.29 9.47 -19.31
C TYR A 164 -7.99 10.70 -20.16
N SER A 165 -7.31 10.53 -21.31
CA SER A 165 -6.95 11.66 -22.18
C SER A 165 -8.14 12.37 -22.84
N ASN A 166 -9.34 11.78 -22.83
CA ASN A 166 -10.53 12.31 -23.49
C ASN A 166 -11.64 12.73 -22.52
N TYR A 167 -11.68 12.13 -21.34
CA TYR A 167 -12.78 12.24 -20.37
C TYR A 167 -12.39 12.90 -19.05
N SER A 168 -11.09 12.96 -18.72
CA SER A 168 -10.63 13.71 -17.55
C SER A 168 -10.35 15.18 -17.88
N ILE A 169 -10.28 16.03 -16.86
CA ILE A 169 -10.04 17.46 -17.05
C ILE A 169 -8.60 17.70 -17.49
N GLN A 170 -7.64 17.00 -16.88
CA GLN A 170 -6.21 17.25 -17.09
C GLN A 170 -5.62 16.37 -18.18
N GLY A 171 -6.18 15.19 -18.44
CA GLY A 171 -5.54 14.13 -19.22
C GLY A 171 -5.28 14.47 -20.69
N LYS A 172 -6.02 15.41 -21.27
CA LYS A 172 -5.80 15.88 -22.65
C LYS A 172 -4.52 16.72 -22.76
N LYS A 173 -4.30 17.62 -21.80
CA LYS A 173 -3.14 18.53 -21.77
C LYS A 173 -1.93 17.89 -21.09
N ASN A 174 -2.21 17.09 -20.08
CA ASN A 174 -1.24 16.50 -19.16
C ASN A 174 -1.43 14.97 -19.15
N PRO A 175 -0.86 14.25 -20.12
CA PRO A 175 -1.06 12.80 -20.24
C PRO A 175 -0.31 11.98 -19.17
N ARG A 176 0.57 12.61 -18.38
CA ARG A 176 1.43 12.02 -17.32
C ARG A 176 1.59 13.03 -16.17
N SER A 177 2.66 12.95 -15.37
CA SER A 177 2.91 13.91 -14.30
C SER A 177 2.95 15.35 -14.81
N TYR A 178 2.41 16.27 -14.01
CA TYR A 178 2.31 17.68 -14.36
C TYR A 178 2.35 18.57 -13.12
N MET A 179 2.45 19.88 -13.34
CA MET A 179 2.36 20.86 -12.26
C MET A 179 1.35 21.97 -12.60
N TYR A 180 0.75 22.54 -11.56
CA TYR A 180 -0.06 23.75 -11.65
C TYR A 180 0.30 24.70 -10.51
N THR A 181 0.42 25.99 -10.80
CA THR A 181 0.74 27.01 -9.79
C THR A 181 -0.40 28.02 -9.72
N ILE A 182 -0.82 28.35 -8.49
CA ILE A 182 -1.74 29.45 -8.20
C ILE A 182 -1.07 30.44 -7.27
N ASN A 183 -1.38 31.72 -7.47
CA ASN A 183 -0.92 32.79 -6.61
C ASN A 183 -2.10 33.28 -5.76
N ILE A 184 -1.96 33.25 -4.45
CA ILE A 184 -2.95 33.78 -3.50
C ILE A 184 -2.25 34.85 -2.67
N GLY A 185 -2.70 36.11 -2.82
CA GLY A 185 -2.01 37.25 -2.25
C GLY A 185 -0.58 37.37 -2.81
N SER A 186 0.41 37.36 -1.92
CA SER A 186 1.83 37.43 -2.28
C SER A 186 2.52 36.07 -2.39
N GLU A 187 1.77 34.97 -2.25
CA GLU A 187 2.34 33.62 -2.16
C GLU A 187 1.97 32.73 -3.34
N SER A 188 2.91 31.87 -3.71
CA SER A 188 2.80 30.92 -4.80
C SER A 188 2.68 29.49 -4.28
N TYR A 189 1.56 28.85 -4.64
CA TYR A 189 1.25 27.46 -4.27
C TYR A 189 1.31 26.58 -5.51
N THR A 190 2.24 25.63 -5.51
CA THR A 190 2.44 24.71 -6.63
C THR A 190 1.93 23.31 -6.28
N PHE A 191 1.08 22.76 -7.13
CA PHE A 191 0.56 21.41 -7.05
C PHE A 191 1.27 20.55 -8.08
N ILE A 192 1.91 19.45 -7.66
CA ILE A 192 2.60 18.53 -8.55
C ILE A 192 1.89 17.16 -8.50
N ALA A 193 1.34 16.77 -9.64
CA ALA A 193 0.67 15.48 -9.85
C ALA A 193 1.69 14.43 -10.30
N ILE A 194 1.68 13.25 -9.67
CA ILE A 194 2.56 12.12 -9.98
C ILE A 194 1.77 10.96 -10.58
N ASP A 195 2.09 10.65 -11.84
CA ASP A 195 1.54 9.50 -12.54
C ASP A 195 2.57 8.36 -12.57
N ALA A 196 2.40 7.41 -11.65
CA ALA A 196 3.21 6.19 -11.57
C ALA A 196 2.55 4.98 -12.26
N CYS A 197 1.58 5.18 -13.17
CA CYS A 197 0.96 4.08 -13.88
C CYS A 197 1.96 3.38 -14.81
N LEU A 198 1.84 2.05 -14.91
CA LEU A 198 2.69 1.22 -15.77
C LEU A 198 2.48 1.51 -17.26
N LYS A 199 3.56 1.39 -18.05
CA LYS A 199 3.53 1.49 -19.51
C LYS A 199 4.20 0.25 -20.13
N PRO A 200 3.46 -0.66 -20.79
CA PRO A 200 2.01 -0.64 -20.95
C PRO A 200 1.27 -0.97 -19.63
N GLY A 201 -0.04 -0.68 -19.56
CA GLY A 201 -0.93 -0.94 -18.43
C GLY A 201 -1.61 -2.32 -18.54
N PRO A 202 -1.13 -3.35 -17.83
CA PRO A 202 -1.67 -4.70 -17.94
C PRO A 202 -3.06 -4.81 -17.30
N ARG A 203 -3.78 -5.89 -17.59
CA ARG A 203 -4.94 -6.29 -16.78
C ARG A 203 -4.49 -6.63 -15.36
N ARG A 204 -5.42 -6.45 -14.41
CA ARG A 204 -5.20 -6.81 -13.00
C ARG A 204 -4.76 -8.27 -12.85
N PRO A 205 -3.99 -8.61 -11.81
CA PRO A 205 -3.62 -7.75 -10.67
C PRO A 205 -2.20 -7.15 -10.77
N PHE A 206 -1.47 -7.38 -11.86
CA PHE A 206 -0.02 -7.07 -11.89
C PHE A 206 0.34 -5.58 -12.04
N ASN A 207 -0.64 -4.70 -12.13
CA ASN A 207 -0.48 -3.24 -12.07
C ASN A 207 -0.76 -2.65 -10.68
N PHE A 208 -0.85 -3.46 -9.62
CA PHE A 208 -1.03 -2.96 -8.26
C PHE A 208 0.15 -2.10 -7.76
N VAL A 209 1.36 -2.32 -8.29
CA VAL A 209 2.54 -1.53 -7.93
C VAL A 209 2.88 -0.61 -9.08
N GLY A 210 2.98 0.69 -8.79
CA GLY A 210 3.34 1.72 -9.76
C GLY A 210 4.83 1.73 -10.08
N MET A 211 5.20 2.44 -11.14
CA MET A 211 6.59 2.62 -11.55
C MET A 211 6.82 4.01 -12.14
N LEU A 212 7.96 4.59 -11.77
CA LEU A 212 8.58 5.72 -12.44
C LEU A 212 9.78 5.20 -13.23
N ASP A 213 9.68 5.26 -14.56
CA ASP A 213 10.81 4.99 -15.45
C ASP A 213 11.78 6.18 -15.47
N GLU A 214 12.94 6.00 -16.10
CA GLU A 214 13.97 7.05 -16.17
C GLU A 214 13.45 8.36 -16.79
N HIS A 215 12.57 8.25 -17.79
CA HIS A 215 11.99 9.41 -18.45
C HIS A 215 11.07 10.18 -17.50
N GLU A 216 10.17 9.49 -16.79
CA GLU A 216 9.26 10.10 -15.84
C GLU A 216 10.00 10.73 -14.67
N VAL A 217 11.04 10.07 -14.13
CA VAL A 217 11.90 10.66 -13.10
C VAL A 217 12.56 11.95 -13.60
N LYS A 218 13.04 11.98 -14.84
CA LYS A 218 13.61 13.21 -15.44
C LYS A 218 12.55 14.30 -15.56
N THR A 219 11.35 13.98 -16.04
CA THR A 219 10.21 14.91 -16.13
C THR A 219 9.88 15.50 -14.77
N ILE A 220 9.77 14.68 -13.72
CA ILE A 220 9.46 15.13 -12.36
C ILE A 220 10.55 16.10 -11.85
N ASN A 221 11.83 15.79 -12.07
CA ASN A 221 12.91 16.72 -11.72
C ASN A 221 12.81 18.05 -12.48
N THR A 222 12.40 18.05 -13.76
CA THR A 222 12.15 19.28 -14.51
C THR A 222 10.99 20.08 -13.92
N LEU A 223 9.88 19.43 -13.52
CA LEU A 223 8.76 20.10 -12.85
C LEU A 223 9.20 20.76 -11.54
N VAL A 224 10.01 20.05 -10.76
CA VAL A 224 10.61 20.57 -9.52
C VAL A 224 11.46 21.80 -9.79
N ASN A 225 12.42 21.72 -10.71
CA ASN A 225 13.30 22.85 -11.01
C ASN A 225 12.49 24.06 -11.48
N ARG A 226 11.47 23.85 -12.31
CA ARG A 226 10.58 24.92 -12.76
C ARG A 226 9.77 25.54 -11.62
N SER A 227 9.34 24.75 -10.64
CA SER A 227 8.68 25.30 -9.44
C SER A 227 9.60 26.22 -8.64
N GLN A 228 10.90 25.90 -8.58
CA GLN A 228 11.91 26.73 -7.92
C GLN A 228 12.23 27.99 -8.72
N GLU A 229 12.36 27.88 -10.04
CA GLU A 229 12.55 29.03 -10.96
C GLU A 229 11.38 30.01 -10.85
N ASN A 230 10.16 29.51 -10.62
CA ASN A 230 8.97 30.32 -10.40
C ASN A 230 8.82 30.84 -8.96
N ASN A 231 9.81 30.62 -8.08
CA ASN A 231 9.79 30.99 -6.66
C ASN A 231 8.54 30.48 -5.93
N ALA A 232 8.18 29.19 -6.11
CA ALA A 232 7.11 28.58 -5.34
C ALA A 232 7.41 28.70 -3.83
N ASP A 233 6.45 29.18 -3.04
CA ASP A 233 6.57 29.22 -1.58
C ASP A 233 6.23 27.85 -0.97
N PHE A 234 5.23 27.17 -1.55
CA PHE A 234 4.76 25.87 -1.08
C PHE A 234 4.51 24.92 -2.25
N ILE A 235 4.90 23.66 -2.06
CA ILE A 235 4.69 22.57 -3.02
C ILE A 235 3.86 21.47 -2.36
N ILE A 236 2.68 21.22 -2.92
CA ILE A 236 1.75 20.16 -2.55
C ILE A 236 1.86 19.07 -3.60
N TRP A 237 2.25 17.87 -3.20
CA TRP A 237 2.35 16.74 -4.11
C TRP A 237 1.13 15.86 -3.97
N PHE A 238 0.67 15.29 -5.08
CA PHE A 238 -0.38 14.28 -5.05
C PHE A 238 -0.21 13.25 -6.15
N GLY A 239 -0.75 12.06 -5.93
CA GLY A 239 -0.72 10.96 -6.88
C GLY A 239 -1.56 9.82 -6.35
N HIS A 240 -1.71 8.76 -7.12
CA HIS A 240 -2.55 7.65 -6.70
C HIS A 240 -1.84 6.70 -5.72
N TYR A 241 -0.69 6.18 -6.12
CA TYR A 241 0.05 5.20 -5.33
C TYR A 241 0.76 5.88 -4.15
N PRO A 242 0.67 5.31 -2.93
CA PRO A 242 1.58 5.62 -1.85
C PRO A 242 3.03 5.42 -2.29
N THR A 243 3.95 6.19 -1.74
CA THR A 243 5.36 6.14 -2.15
C THR A 243 6.00 4.78 -1.86
N SER A 244 5.47 4.00 -0.91
CA SER A 244 5.85 2.61 -0.65
C SER A 244 5.45 1.63 -1.75
N CYS A 245 4.49 2.01 -2.58
CA CYS A 245 3.94 1.26 -3.71
C CYS A 245 4.44 1.76 -5.07
N ILE A 246 5.53 2.54 -5.11
CA ILE A 246 6.13 3.06 -6.33
C ILE A 246 7.54 2.50 -6.49
N LEU A 247 7.79 1.80 -7.59
CA LEU A 247 9.14 1.46 -8.04
C LEU A 247 9.78 2.64 -8.77
N SER A 248 11.09 2.80 -8.62
CA SER A 248 11.90 3.69 -9.44
C SER A 248 12.93 2.85 -10.18
N GLN A 249 13.06 3.05 -11.50
CA GLN A 249 14.15 2.41 -12.27
C GLN A 249 15.51 3.08 -12.01
N THR A 250 15.50 4.28 -11.44
CA THR A 250 16.72 5.00 -11.06
C THR A 250 17.07 4.73 -9.60
N ASN A 251 18.31 5.00 -9.20
CA ASN A 251 18.72 4.97 -7.79
C ASN A 251 18.07 6.06 -6.94
N THR A 252 17.27 6.96 -7.53
CA THR A 252 16.58 8.03 -6.80
C THR A 252 15.13 7.63 -6.55
N SER A 253 14.75 7.54 -5.27
CA SER A 253 13.36 7.30 -4.88
C SER A 253 12.52 8.59 -4.99
N ILE A 254 11.22 8.46 -5.23
CA ILE A 254 10.30 9.61 -5.25
C ILE A 254 10.32 10.37 -3.92
N ARG A 255 10.46 9.67 -2.78
CA ARG A 255 10.59 10.29 -1.45
C ARG A 255 11.80 11.21 -1.37
N THR A 256 12.92 10.80 -1.98
CA THR A 256 14.13 11.60 -2.05
C THR A 256 13.90 12.86 -2.90
N ILE A 257 13.18 12.75 -4.02
CA ILE A 257 12.86 13.91 -4.87
C ILE A 257 11.98 14.91 -4.13
N ILE A 258 10.90 14.44 -3.51
CA ILE A 258 9.97 15.29 -2.72
C ILE A 258 10.73 15.97 -1.58
N GLY A 259 11.50 15.18 -0.82
CA GLY A 259 12.18 15.64 0.39
C GLY A 259 13.27 16.68 0.20
N ARG A 260 13.92 16.72 -0.98
CA ARG A 260 15.03 17.63 -1.31
C ARG A 260 14.66 19.11 -1.24
N ASN A 261 13.39 19.46 -1.48
CA ASN A 261 12.94 20.85 -1.45
C ASN A 261 12.24 21.14 -0.13
N LYS A 262 12.61 22.24 0.53
CA LYS A 262 11.99 22.65 1.80
C LYS A 262 10.54 23.12 1.62
N GLU A 263 10.19 23.55 0.41
CA GLU A 263 8.86 23.99 0.01
C GLU A 263 7.90 22.80 -0.14
N SER A 264 8.41 21.56 -0.31
CA SER A 264 7.59 20.35 -0.36
C SER A 264 7.00 20.00 1.00
N MET A 265 5.71 20.28 1.17
CA MET A 265 5.01 20.11 2.46
C MET A 265 4.46 18.69 2.64
N VAL A 266 3.75 18.17 1.63
CA VAL A 266 2.93 16.97 1.77
C VAL A 266 2.87 16.17 0.46
N TYR A 267 2.74 14.84 0.57
CA TYR A 267 2.32 13.92 -0.50
C TYR A 267 0.96 13.33 -0.16
N LEU A 268 -0.03 13.63 -0.99
CA LEU A 268 -1.43 13.22 -0.84
C LEU A 268 -1.74 12.06 -1.79
N CYS A 269 -2.17 10.91 -1.26
CA CYS A 269 -2.40 9.71 -2.05
C CYS A 269 -3.66 8.92 -1.66
N GLY A 270 -3.89 7.80 -2.35
CA GLY A 270 -5.02 6.88 -2.16
C GLY A 270 -4.59 5.42 -2.30
N HIS A 271 -5.28 4.65 -3.15
CA HIS A 271 -4.94 3.29 -3.61
C HIS A 271 -5.12 2.15 -2.61
N TYR A 272 -4.78 2.35 -1.33
CA TYR A 272 -4.79 1.27 -0.34
C TYR A 272 -6.15 1.04 0.33
N HIS A 273 -7.05 2.02 0.32
CA HIS A 273 -8.39 1.86 0.91
C HIS A 273 -8.36 1.50 2.40
N MET A 274 -7.42 2.08 3.17
CA MET A 274 -7.16 1.66 4.57
C MET A 274 -6.85 0.15 4.71
N LEU A 275 -6.42 -0.52 3.64
CA LEU A 275 -6.31 -1.98 3.54
C LEU A 275 -7.61 -2.70 3.97
N GLY A 276 -8.76 -2.19 3.52
CA GLY A 276 -10.08 -2.72 3.89
C GLY A 276 -10.46 -2.41 5.35
N GLY A 277 -9.98 -1.29 5.89
CA GLY A 277 -10.21 -0.86 7.28
C GLY A 277 -9.25 -1.47 8.31
N ALA A 278 -8.32 -2.35 7.88
CA ALA A 278 -7.31 -2.92 8.78
C ALA A 278 -6.28 -1.89 9.26
N VAL A 279 -6.07 -0.82 8.48
CA VAL A 279 -5.12 0.26 8.79
C VAL A 279 -5.81 1.61 8.58
N PRO A 280 -6.61 2.10 9.55
CA PRO A 280 -7.20 3.42 9.47
C PRO A 280 -6.15 4.51 9.70
N ASN A 281 -6.42 5.73 9.22
CA ASN A 281 -5.54 6.90 9.37
C ASN A 281 -4.12 6.62 8.87
N MET A 282 -3.98 6.24 7.60
CA MET A 282 -2.68 5.97 6.98
C MET A 282 -1.94 7.28 6.72
N TYR A 283 -1.33 7.78 7.79
CA TYR A 283 -0.54 9.00 7.81
C TYR A 283 0.84 8.68 8.36
N THR A 284 1.85 9.36 7.84
CA THR A 284 3.21 9.31 8.41
C THR A 284 3.97 10.59 8.12
N LEU A 285 4.96 10.88 8.95
CA LEU A 285 6.04 11.81 8.61
C LEU A 285 7.17 11.00 7.97
N GLN A 286 7.49 11.28 6.71
CA GLN A 286 8.59 10.62 6.02
C GLN A 286 9.93 11.08 6.60
N HIS A 287 10.97 10.24 6.53
CA HIS A 287 12.34 10.61 6.98
C HIS A 287 12.84 11.91 6.33
N ALA A 288 12.36 12.22 5.12
CA ALA A 288 12.71 13.44 4.40
C ALA A 288 11.94 14.70 4.87
N GLY A 289 11.12 14.59 5.92
CA GLY A 289 10.51 15.70 6.64
C GLY A 289 9.16 16.20 6.12
N PHE A 290 8.56 15.54 5.12
CA PHE A 290 7.24 15.86 4.59
C PHE A 290 6.19 14.85 5.08
N LEU A 291 4.93 15.27 5.17
CA LEU A 291 3.81 14.36 5.50
C LEU A 291 3.43 13.52 4.28
N GLU A 292 3.22 12.23 4.46
CA GLU A 292 2.56 11.37 3.49
C GLU A 292 1.22 10.92 4.05
N LEU A 293 0.14 11.24 3.33
CA LEU A 293 -1.22 11.07 3.81
C LEU A 293 -2.05 10.32 2.76
N GLU A 294 -2.29 9.04 3.00
CA GLU A 294 -3.29 8.29 2.26
C GLU A 294 -4.69 8.70 2.76
N LEU A 295 -5.60 8.98 1.84
CA LEU A 295 -7.00 9.23 2.13
C LEU A 295 -7.76 7.91 1.94
N ALA A 296 -8.65 7.59 2.88
CA ALA A 296 -9.38 6.33 2.93
C ALA A 296 -9.94 5.89 1.57
N ASP A 297 -10.99 6.53 1.07
CA ASP A 297 -11.46 6.49 -0.32
C ASP A 297 -12.84 7.13 -0.43
N TRP A 298 -13.24 7.44 -1.66
CA TRP A 298 -14.62 7.72 -1.98
C TRP A 298 -15.45 6.43 -2.14
N LYS A 299 -14.90 5.41 -2.81
CA LYS A 299 -15.56 4.17 -3.25
C LYS A 299 -16.43 3.43 -2.22
N ASP A 300 -15.93 3.23 -1.02
CA ASP A 300 -16.55 2.44 0.06
C ASP A 300 -16.83 3.32 1.29
N ASN A 301 -15.97 4.30 1.59
CA ASN A 301 -16.03 5.10 2.82
C ASN A 301 -16.63 6.50 2.62
N ARG A 302 -16.74 6.99 1.37
CA ARG A 302 -17.20 8.35 1.04
C ARG A 302 -16.44 9.44 1.80
N MET A 303 -15.14 9.29 1.91
CA MET A 303 -14.26 10.24 2.59
C MET A 303 -13.69 11.23 1.58
N TYR A 304 -13.58 12.48 1.99
CA TYR A 304 -12.79 13.51 1.33
C TYR A 304 -11.92 14.21 2.38
N ARG A 305 -10.89 14.94 1.95
CA ARG A 305 -10.01 15.69 2.86
C ARG A 305 -10.17 17.17 2.61
N VAL A 306 -10.26 17.94 3.70
CA VAL A 306 -10.05 19.39 3.69
C VAL A 306 -8.64 19.65 4.17
N ALA A 307 -7.87 20.40 3.41
CA ALA A 307 -6.52 20.79 3.77
C ALA A 307 -6.32 22.29 3.61
N ALA A 308 -5.44 22.87 4.41
CA ALA A 308 -5.11 24.28 4.36
C ALA A 308 -3.61 24.50 4.58
N VAL A 309 -3.09 25.54 3.93
CA VAL A 309 -1.83 26.18 4.32
C VAL A 309 -2.20 27.54 4.88
N ASP A 310 -1.91 27.76 6.16
CA ASP A 310 -2.23 28.98 6.90
C ASP A 310 -0.94 29.50 7.54
N HIS A 311 -0.45 30.64 7.08
CA HIS A 311 0.81 31.25 7.53
C HIS A 311 1.99 30.26 7.49
N GLY A 312 2.06 29.49 6.39
CA GLY A 312 3.08 28.49 6.14
C GLY A 312 2.94 27.18 6.92
N GLN A 313 1.82 26.95 7.60
CA GLN A 313 1.54 25.71 8.31
C GLN A 313 0.52 24.86 7.55
N PHE A 314 0.84 23.60 7.31
CA PHE A 314 -0.07 22.65 6.66
C PHE A 314 -0.92 21.92 7.70
N SER A 315 -2.25 22.08 7.62
CA SER A 315 -3.23 21.39 8.47
C SER A 315 -4.29 20.71 7.61
N PHE A 316 -4.84 19.59 8.08
CA PHE A 316 -5.86 18.85 7.35
C PHE A 316 -6.84 18.12 8.27
N ILE A 317 -7.99 17.74 7.71
CA ILE A 317 -8.96 16.84 8.31
C ILE A 317 -9.61 15.97 7.23
N ASP A 318 -9.86 14.71 7.57
CA ASP A 318 -10.61 13.78 6.72
C ASP A 318 -12.07 13.77 7.18
N VAL A 319 -12.98 13.98 6.23
CA VAL A 319 -14.40 14.23 6.47
C VAL A 319 -15.21 13.22 5.69
N LYS A 320 -16.23 12.66 6.34
CA LYS A 320 -17.20 11.82 5.66
C LYS A 320 -18.23 12.67 4.93
N HIS A 321 -18.56 12.28 3.71
CA HIS A 321 -19.60 12.95 2.91
C HIS A 321 -20.89 13.10 3.73
N LYS A 322 -21.52 14.29 3.61
CA LYS A 322 -22.74 14.71 4.33
C LYS A 322 -22.56 15.05 5.82
N GLU A 323 -21.37 14.96 6.40
CA GLU A 323 -21.12 15.45 7.76
C GLU A 323 -20.85 16.96 7.77
N TRP A 324 -21.67 17.70 8.53
CA TRP A 324 -21.61 19.16 8.65
C TRP A 324 -21.99 19.57 10.08
N PRO A 325 -21.44 20.68 10.62
CA PRO A 325 -20.37 21.53 10.05
C PRO A 325 -19.01 20.82 9.95
N VAL A 326 -18.13 21.31 9.08
CA VAL A 326 -16.74 20.88 8.96
C VAL A 326 -15.84 21.88 9.67
N VAL A 327 -14.91 21.40 10.49
CA VAL A 327 -14.05 22.22 11.35
C VAL A 327 -12.60 21.82 11.16
N LEU A 328 -11.75 22.75 10.75
CA LEU A 328 -10.31 22.57 10.63
C LEU A 328 -9.58 23.61 11.48
N ILE A 329 -8.87 23.14 12.51
CA ILE A 329 -8.05 23.99 13.38
C ILE A 329 -6.67 24.15 12.73
N THR A 330 -6.33 25.36 12.32
CA THR A 330 -5.07 25.64 11.61
C THR A 330 -3.98 26.16 12.54
N ASN A 331 -4.33 26.94 13.58
CA ASN A 331 -3.43 27.34 14.65
C ASN A 331 -4.15 27.30 16.01
N PRO A 332 -3.62 26.62 17.04
CA PRO A 332 -2.40 25.83 17.00
C PRO A 332 -2.58 24.52 16.22
N LYS A 333 -1.57 24.19 15.41
CA LYS A 333 -1.55 22.98 14.58
C LYS A 333 -1.49 21.71 15.44
N HIS A 334 -2.09 20.63 14.95
CA HIS A 334 -2.07 19.32 15.60
C HIS A 334 -0.62 18.82 15.81
N ALA A 335 -0.26 18.46 17.04
CA ALA A 335 1.11 18.11 17.45
C ALA A 335 1.72 16.93 16.66
N LEU A 336 0.91 15.89 16.38
CA LEU A 336 1.31 14.74 15.57
C LEU A 336 1.78 15.11 14.15
N TYR A 337 1.29 16.21 13.57
CA TYR A 337 1.53 16.57 12.17
C TYR A 337 2.62 17.64 12.00
N ALA A 338 3.33 18.01 13.08
CA ALA A 338 4.37 19.02 13.03
C ALA A 338 5.51 18.64 12.06
N MET A 339 5.92 19.57 11.19
CA MET A 339 7.00 19.37 10.21
C MET A 339 8.14 20.39 10.38
N PRO A 340 8.95 20.34 11.44
CA PRO A 340 9.92 21.42 11.73
C PRO A 340 11.03 21.62 10.70
N ARG A 341 11.25 20.67 9.76
CA ARG A 341 12.14 20.90 8.59
C ARG A 341 11.48 21.73 7.47
N LYS A 342 10.15 21.86 7.49
CA LYS A 342 9.32 22.51 6.46
C LYS A 342 8.56 23.73 7.00
N GLU A 343 8.29 23.76 8.30
CA GLU A 343 7.48 24.76 8.98
C GLU A 343 8.29 25.52 10.03
N ASN A 344 8.03 26.81 10.19
CA ASN A 344 8.68 27.62 11.21
C ASN A 344 7.87 27.58 12.51
N ILE A 345 8.35 26.81 13.50
CA ILE A 345 7.69 26.68 14.81
C ILE A 345 7.58 28.03 15.54
N MET A 346 8.49 28.97 15.29
CA MET A 346 8.44 30.28 15.95
C MET A 346 7.18 31.07 15.58
N SER A 347 6.62 30.83 14.39
CA SER A 347 5.36 31.45 13.97
C SER A 347 4.21 31.06 14.90
N SER A 348 4.14 29.80 15.34
CA SER A 348 3.13 29.35 16.33
C SER A 348 3.43 29.87 17.72
N ILE A 349 4.69 29.79 18.18
CA ILE A 349 5.08 30.24 19.52
C ILE A 349 4.76 31.73 19.72
N LYS A 350 4.96 32.55 18.69
CA LYS A 350 4.66 33.99 18.71
C LYS A 350 3.27 34.35 18.20
N SER A 351 2.42 33.36 17.96
CA SER A 351 1.07 33.62 17.44
C SER A 351 0.22 34.35 18.47
N THR A 352 -0.61 35.27 18.02
CA THR A 352 -1.51 36.06 18.89
C THR A 352 -2.95 35.58 18.85
N HIS A 353 -3.27 34.68 17.92
CA HIS A 353 -4.63 34.20 17.69
C HIS A 353 -4.64 32.70 17.41
N ILE A 354 -5.63 32.02 17.98
CA ILE A 354 -6.14 30.73 17.51
C ILE A 354 -6.91 30.97 16.22
N ARG A 355 -6.78 30.07 15.25
CA ARG A 355 -7.36 30.18 13.91
C ARG A 355 -8.04 28.90 13.52
N ILE A 356 -9.29 29.03 13.07
CA ILE A 356 -10.18 27.92 12.75
C ILE A 356 -10.85 28.23 11.41
N LEU A 357 -10.85 27.24 10.51
CA LEU A 357 -11.70 27.26 9.33
C LEU A 357 -12.94 26.42 9.62
N ALA A 358 -14.11 27.06 9.57
CA ALA A 358 -15.39 26.42 9.78
C ALA A 358 -16.26 26.57 8.54
N PHE A 359 -16.83 25.46 8.08
CA PHE A 359 -17.67 25.37 6.88
C PHE A 359 -19.00 24.70 7.21
N SER A 360 -20.09 25.18 6.66
CA SER A 360 -21.39 24.48 6.71
C SER A 360 -22.21 24.78 5.46
N ILE A 361 -23.20 23.94 5.18
CA ILE A 361 -24.18 24.17 4.11
C ILE A 361 -25.24 25.22 4.50
N ALA A 362 -25.30 25.58 5.79
CA ALA A 362 -26.04 26.75 6.27
C ALA A 362 -25.11 27.74 6.97
N LEU A 363 -25.64 28.91 7.32
CA LEU A 363 -24.89 29.93 8.03
C LEU A 363 -24.44 29.39 9.40
N ILE A 364 -23.16 29.55 9.68
CA ILE A 364 -22.61 29.22 11.00
C ILE A 364 -23.13 30.25 11.99
N ARG A 365 -23.67 29.75 13.10
CA ARG A 365 -24.25 30.56 14.17
C ARG A 365 -23.19 30.95 15.19
N ILE A 366 -22.38 29.99 15.62
CA ILE A 366 -21.36 30.20 16.65
C ILE A 366 -20.18 29.24 16.46
N VAL A 367 -18.98 29.74 16.76
CA VAL A 367 -17.75 28.96 16.86
C VAL A 367 -17.16 29.22 18.23
N GLU A 368 -17.01 28.18 19.04
CA GLU A 368 -16.48 28.27 20.40
C GLU A 368 -15.22 27.42 20.53
N VAL A 369 -14.27 27.87 21.33
CA VAL A 369 -13.01 27.20 21.62
C VAL A 369 -12.90 26.95 23.12
N GLN A 370 -12.38 25.80 23.47
CA GLN A 370 -11.97 25.46 24.83
C GLN A 370 -10.54 24.94 24.80
N LEU A 371 -9.67 25.61 25.55
CA LEU A 371 -8.29 25.18 25.77
C LEU A 371 -8.25 24.34 27.04
N ASP A 372 -7.68 23.14 26.95
CA ASP A 372 -7.62 22.14 28.02
C ASP A 372 -8.99 21.96 28.73
N SER A 373 -9.08 22.39 29.98
CA SER A 373 -10.29 22.32 30.82
C SER A 373 -10.85 23.71 31.17
N GLU A 374 -10.46 24.75 30.44
CA GLU A 374 -10.93 26.12 30.63
C GLU A 374 -12.37 26.34 30.15
N ALA A 375 -12.87 27.58 30.21
CA ALA A 375 -14.20 27.93 29.71
C ALA A 375 -14.25 27.89 28.18
N TRP A 376 -15.46 27.70 27.64
CA TRP A 376 -15.72 27.91 26.21
C TRP A 376 -15.71 29.41 25.91
N LEU A 377 -14.98 29.81 24.87
CA LEU A 377 -14.82 31.18 24.41
C LEU A 377 -15.27 31.29 22.95
N GLU A 378 -16.13 32.26 22.67
CA GLU A 378 -16.62 32.51 21.31
C GLU A 378 -15.54 33.17 20.43
N CYS A 379 -15.42 32.70 19.19
CA CYS A 379 -14.52 33.25 18.19
C CYS A 379 -15.15 34.40 17.42
N GLU A 380 -14.32 35.35 17.00
CA GLU A 380 -14.68 36.40 16.07
C GLU A 380 -14.64 35.88 14.62
N HIS A 381 -15.69 36.13 13.84
CA HIS A 381 -15.68 35.86 12.40
C HIS A 381 -14.90 36.95 11.66
N VAL A 382 -13.89 36.55 10.88
CA VAL A 382 -13.07 37.51 10.13
C VAL A 382 -13.57 37.65 8.70
N LYS A 383 -13.50 36.56 7.94
CA LYS A 383 -13.87 36.53 6.51
C LYS A 383 -14.00 35.09 6.04
N GLY A 384 -14.96 34.83 5.15
CA GLY A 384 -15.14 33.51 4.56
C GLY A 384 -15.29 32.44 5.64
N PRO A 385 -14.50 31.35 5.62
CA PRO A 385 -14.55 30.32 6.66
C PRO A 385 -13.73 30.63 7.92
N LEU A 386 -12.99 31.75 7.97
CA LEU A 386 -12.04 32.02 9.05
C LEU A 386 -12.70 32.62 10.29
N TYR A 387 -12.49 31.95 11.42
CA TYR A 387 -12.82 32.41 12.77
C TYR A 387 -11.55 32.44 13.62
N VAL A 388 -11.44 33.44 14.49
CA VAL A 388 -10.25 33.64 15.32
C VAL A 388 -10.59 33.93 16.77
N LEU A 389 -9.69 33.54 17.68
CA LEU A 389 -9.78 33.86 19.09
C LEU A 389 -8.42 34.35 19.58
N ARG A 390 -8.38 35.48 20.28
CA ARG A 390 -7.16 35.96 20.93
C ARG A 390 -6.73 35.01 22.04
N TRP A 391 -5.44 34.75 22.12
CA TRP A 391 -4.86 33.93 23.19
C TRP A 391 -3.47 34.44 23.57
N ASP A 392 -2.97 33.96 24.70
CA ASP A 392 -1.59 34.17 25.14
C ASP A 392 -0.86 32.83 25.13
N THR A 393 0.13 32.69 24.24
CA THR A 393 0.90 31.45 24.07
C THR A 393 1.76 31.13 25.29
N ILE A 394 2.09 32.11 26.14
CA ILE A 394 2.92 31.93 27.34
C ILE A 394 2.29 30.89 28.29
N ASN A 395 0.96 30.82 28.32
CA ASN A 395 0.25 29.87 29.17
C ASN A 395 0.32 28.42 28.66
N TYR A 396 0.80 28.20 27.44
CA TYR A 396 0.76 26.93 26.72
C TYR A 396 2.12 26.53 26.12
N THR A 397 3.21 27.09 26.66
CA THR A 397 4.55 26.89 26.10
C THR A 397 5.07 25.48 26.32
N GLU A 398 4.82 24.89 27.50
CA GLU A 398 5.45 23.62 27.91
C GLU A 398 4.48 22.45 27.85
N GLY A 399 4.88 21.39 27.14
CA GLY A 399 4.16 20.14 27.03
C GLY A 399 3.08 20.12 25.95
N ILE A 400 2.24 19.09 26.02
CA ILE A 400 1.14 18.87 25.08
C ILE A 400 -0.16 19.33 25.73
N HIS A 401 -0.83 20.27 25.08
CA HIS A 401 -2.13 20.79 25.44
C HIS A 401 -3.20 20.27 24.48
N ASN A 402 -4.47 20.46 24.81
CA ASN A 402 -5.58 20.04 23.97
C ASN A 402 -6.52 21.20 23.68
N ILE A 403 -6.83 21.42 22.40
CA ILE A 403 -7.84 22.38 21.97
C ILE A 403 -9.10 21.64 21.54
N ARG A 404 -10.25 22.10 22.00
CA ARG A 404 -11.58 21.68 21.54
C ARG A 404 -12.27 22.83 20.85
N VAL A 405 -12.93 22.56 19.74
CA VAL A 405 -13.70 23.55 18.97
C VAL A 405 -15.09 23.01 18.72
N ARG A 406 -16.10 23.78 19.11
CA ARG A 406 -17.52 23.51 18.83
C ARG A 406 -17.99 24.49 17.78
N VAL A 407 -18.62 23.99 16.73
CA VAL A 407 -19.27 24.81 15.70
C VAL A 407 -20.71 24.38 15.60
N SER A 408 -21.64 25.33 15.68
CA SER A 408 -23.04 25.08 15.35
C SER A 408 -23.55 26.06 14.28
N ASP A 409 -24.46 25.58 13.44
CA ASP A 409 -25.10 26.39 12.41
C ASP A 409 -26.56 26.71 12.73
N VAL A 410 -27.18 27.55 11.89
CA VAL A 410 -28.57 28.00 12.08
C VAL A 410 -29.63 26.90 11.92
N ASP A 411 -29.28 25.78 11.29
CA ASP A 411 -30.16 24.62 11.14
C ASP A 411 -30.07 23.67 12.36
N GLY A 412 -29.22 24.01 13.34
CA GLY A 412 -29.04 23.23 14.56
C GLY A 412 -28.07 22.05 14.41
N ARG A 413 -27.30 21.96 13.32
CA ARG A 413 -26.20 20.98 13.23
C ARG A 413 -25.03 21.46 14.08
N GLU A 414 -24.36 20.52 14.73
CA GLU A 414 -23.22 20.80 15.60
C GLU A 414 -22.11 19.77 15.37
N THR A 415 -20.87 20.26 15.34
CA THR A 415 -19.65 19.44 15.29
C THR A 415 -18.70 19.91 16.38
N VAL A 416 -18.12 18.95 17.10
CA VAL A 416 -17.04 19.20 18.06
C VAL A 416 -15.79 18.44 17.61
N VAL A 417 -14.69 19.17 17.39
CA VAL A 417 -13.38 18.61 17.07
C VAL A 417 -12.42 18.86 18.23
N SER A 418 -11.54 17.90 18.51
CA SER A 418 -10.47 18.02 19.51
C SER A 418 -9.15 17.66 18.87
N GLN A 419 -8.10 18.43 19.12
CA GLN A 419 -6.74 18.03 18.75
C GLN A 419 -5.70 18.42 19.81
N PRO A 420 -4.69 17.57 20.03
CA PRO A 420 -3.54 17.94 20.83
C PRO A 420 -2.63 18.90 20.05
N PHE A 421 -2.04 19.87 20.74
CA PHE A 421 -1.05 20.80 20.20
C PHE A 421 0.13 20.98 21.16
N ALA A 422 1.26 21.45 20.66
CA ALA A 422 2.45 21.73 21.45
C ALA A 422 3.21 22.92 20.85
N LEU A 423 3.78 23.78 21.71
CA LEU A 423 4.53 24.96 21.29
C LEU A 423 6.04 24.84 21.57
N ASP A 424 6.46 24.00 22.52
CA ASP A 424 7.88 23.68 22.81
C ASP A 424 8.50 22.66 21.84
N GLY A 425 7.71 22.10 20.93
CA GLY A 425 8.14 21.03 20.03
C GLY A 425 7.95 19.62 20.57
N SER A 426 7.28 19.45 21.72
CA SER A 426 6.81 18.15 22.21
C SER A 426 6.01 17.43 21.13
N ARG A 427 6.33 16.16 20.87
CA ARG A 427 5.74 15.41 19.75
C ARG A 427 4.95 14.19 20.18
N LEU A 428 3.94 13.91 19.38
CA LEU A 428 3.28 12.62 19.34
C LEU A 428 3.89 11.76 18.22
N SER A 429 3.83 10.45 18.37
CA SER A 429 4.33 9.51 17.36
C SER A 429 3.20 8.90 16.54
N PHE A 430 3.44 8.73 15.25
CA PHE A 430 2.50 8.01 14.38
C PHE A 430 2.43 6.54 14.78
N ARG A 431 1.27 5.93 14.55
CA ARG A 431 1.06 4.49 14.78
C ARG A 431 2.03 3.67 13.92
N ILE A 432 2.55 2.59 14.49
CA ILE A 432 3.58 1.75 13.85
C ILE A 432 3.09 1.14 12.53
N LEU A 433 1.83 0.70 12.47
CA LEU A 433 1.31 -0.01 11.30
C LEU A 433 1.16 0.92 10.05
N PRO A 434 0.51 2.10 10.13
CA PRO A 434 0.57 3.11 9.07
C PRO A 434 1.99 3.46 8.61
N ARG A 435 2.90 3.72 9.55
CA ARG A 435 4.32 4.00 9.23
C ARG A 435 4.92 2.86 8.43
N PHE A 436 4.75 1.62 8.89
CA PHE A 436 5.31 0.45 8.21
C PHE A 436 4.77 0.31 6.79
N VAL A 437 3.46 0.50 6.60
CA VAL A 437 2.80 0.41 5.29
C VAL A 437 3.27 1.52 4.34
N LEU A 438 3.39 2.76 4.80
CA LEU A 438 3.71 3.92 3.96
C LEU A 438 5.22 4.16 3.77
N MET A 439 6.06 3.68 4.68
CA MET A 439 7.50 3.93 4.66
C MET A 439 8.32 2.73 4.21
N SER A 440 7.75 1.52 4.16
CA SER A 440 8.43 0.37 3.59
C SER A 440 8.54 0.46 2.06
N ASN A 441 9.28 -0.48 1.47
CA ASN A 441 9.20 -0.80 0.05
C ASN A 441 8.41 -2.10 -0.10
N VAL A 442 7.19 -2.00 -0.61
CA VAL A 442 6.28 -3.15 -0.70
C VAL A 442 6.83 -4.25 -1.62
N SER A 443 7.54 -3.88 -2.69
CA SER A 443 8.20 -4.87 -3.57
C SER A 443 9.25 -5.68 -2.82
N THR A 444 10.09 -5.03 -2.01
CA THR A 444 11.09 -5.70 -1.18
C THR A 444 10.43 -6.63 -0.15
N ILE A 445 9.33 -6.21 0.48
CA ILE A 445 8.57 -7.06 1.41
C ILE A 445 8.06 -8.31 0.68
N PHE A 446 7.44 -8.15 -0.49
CA PHE A 446 6.93 -9.29 -1.26
C PHE A 446 8.02 -10.25 -1.70
N GLN A 447 9.16 -9.73 -2.16
CA GLN A 447 10.35 -10.53 -2.50
C GLN A 447 10.85 -11.32 -1.30
N PHE A 448 10.95 -10.67 -0.14
CA PHE A 448 11.39 -11.29 1.10
C PHE A 448 10.44 -12.42 1.54
N LEU A 449 9.13 -12.17 1.51
CA LEU A 449 8.11 -13.16 1.86
C LEU A 449 8.16 -14.36 0.92
N PHE A 450 8.23 -14.11 -0.40
CA PHE A 450 8.37 -15.15 -1.42
C PHE A 450 9.63 -15.99 -1.20
N GLY A 451 10.79 -15.33 -1.07
CA GLY A 451 12.08 -15.98 -0.86
C GLY A 451 12.14 -16.78 0.45
N THR A 452 11.53 -16.27 1.52
CA THR A 452 11.45 -16.97 2.81
C THR A 452 10.65 -18.25 2.70
N VAL A 453 9.45 -18.21 2.11
CA VAL A 453 8.62 -19.41 1.95
C VAL A 453 9.28 -20.41 1.00
N LEU A 454 9.88 -19.93 -0.08
CA LEU A 454 10.65 -20.75 -1.00
C LEU A 454 11.80 -21.48 -0.28
N ALA A 455 12.57 -20.77 0.55
CA ALA A 455 13.62 -21.34 1.36
C ALA A 455 13.08 -22.38 2.36
N LEU A 456 11.94 -22.11 3.00
CA LEU A 456 11.26 -23.04 3.92
C LEU A 456 10.76 -24.31 3.21
N LEU A 457 10.45 -24.24 1.92
CA LEU A 457 10.04 -25.42 1.14
C LEU A 457 11.25 -26.25 0.68
N VAL A 458 12.33 -25.60 0.25
CA VAL A 458 13.47 -26.29 -0.38
C VAL A 458 14.53 -26.72 0.63
N ILE A 459 14.99 -25.82 1.50
CA ILE A 459 16.15 -26.07 2.38
C ILE A 459 15.90 -27.23 3.34
N PRO A 460 14.75 -27.32 4.06
CA PRO A 460 14.51 -28.42 4.98
C PRO A 460 14.51 -29.78 4.27
N LEU A 461 13.87 -29.92 3.12
CA LEU A 461 13.86 -31.19 2.38
C LEU A 461 15.27 -31.59 1.93
N CYS A 462 16.04 -30.66 1.37
CA CYS A 462 17.42 -30.91 0.95
C CYS A 462 18.32 -31.28 2.14
N LEU A 463 18.18 -30.58 3.27
CA LEU A 463 18.91 -30.87 4.50
C LEU A 463 18.56 -32.25 5.05
N LEU A 464 17.27 -32.60 5.10
CA LEU A 464 16.82 -33.92 5.56
C LEU A 464 17.33 -35.03 4.66
N ARG A 465 17.36 -34.83 3.34
CA ARG A 465 17.96 -35.79 2.40
C ARG A 465 19.46 -35.95 2.63
N LEU A 466 20.19 -34.86 2.87
CA LEU A 466 21.62 -34.92 3.22
C LEU A 466 21.85 -35.67 4.53
N LEU A 467 21.08 -35.36 5.58
CA LEU A 467 21.15 -36.04 6.88
C LEU A 467 20.82 -37.53 6.74
N HIS A 468 19.87 -37.88 5.87
CA HIS A 468 19.52 -39.26 5.55
C HIS A 468 20.72 -40.02 4.96
N ILE A 469 21.40 -39.45 3.98
CA ILE A 469 22.59 -40.04 3.35
C ILE A 469 23.70 -40.27 4.39
N LEU A 470 23.91 -39.32 5.30
CA LEU A 470 24.90 -39.45 6.38
C LEU A 470 24.52 -40.56 7.39
N CYS A 471 23.23 -40.68 7.72
CA CYS A 471 22.73 -41.76 8.59
C CYS A 471 22.86 -43.12 7.92
N GLU A 472 22.54 -43.23 6.62
CA GLU A 472 22.66 -44.47 5.85
C GLU A 472 24.11 -44.92 5.73
N LYS A 473 25.06 -43.98 5.58
CA LYS A 473 26.50 -44.23 5.61
C LYS A 473 27.07 -44.47 7.02
N LYS A 474 26.24 -44.50 8.07
CA LYS A 474 26.62 -44.62 9.49
C LYS A 474 27.60 -43.53 9.98
N GLN A 475 27.63 -42.38 9.31
CA GLN A 475 28.49 -41.23 9.66
C GLN A 475 27.83 -40.30 10.70
N MET A 476 26.53 -40.47 10.94
CA MET A 476 25.76 -39.67 11.90
C MET A 476 24.65 -40.51 12.52
N HIS A 477 24.35 -40.28 13.80
CA HIS A 477 23.19 -40.85 14.47
C HIS A 477 21.95 -39.98 14.26
N ARG A 478 20.78 -40.62 14.19
CA ARG A 478 19.51 -39.93 14.03
C ARG A 478 19.29 -38.94 15.19
N PRO A 479 19.03 -37.65 14.90
CA PRO A 479 18.78 -36.66 15.95
C PRO A 479 17.49 -36.97 16.70
N ARG A 480 17.53 -36.89 18.04
CA ARG A 480 16.38 -37.11 18.92
C ARG A 480 15.82 -35.76 19.37
N PHE A 481 14.51 -35.57 19.20
CA PHE A 481 13.82 -34.35 19.60
C PHE A 481 12.86 -34.67 20.76
N ARG A 482 12.83 -33.81 21.78
CA ARG A 482 12.02 -34.02 23.00
C ARG A 482 10.52 -33.82 22.77
N ILE A 483 10.14 -32.96 21.82
CA ILE A 483 8.73 -32.62 21.56
C ILE A 483 8.15 -33.57 20.50
N LYS A 484 7.16 -34.38 20.90
CA LYS A 484 6.55 -35.44 20.07
C LYS A 484 5.97 -34.92 18.76
N PHE A 485 5.30 -33.76 18.78
CA PHE A 485 4.69 -33.16 17.58
C PHE A 485 5.74 -32.81 16.51
N PHE A 486 6.78 -32.04 16.90
CA PHE A 486 7.88 -31.69 16.00
C PHE A 486 8.63 -32.92 15.52
N HIS A 487 8.87 -33.89 16.40
CA HIS A 487 9.50 -35.15 16.03
C HIS A 487 8.69 -35.92 14.97
N SER A 488 7.37 -35.97 15.12
CA SER A 488 6.47 -36.63 14.16
C SER A 488 6.54 -35.96 12.79
N TRP A 489 6.42 -34.63 12.70
CA TRP A 489 6.47 -33.92 11.42
C TRP A 489 7.86 -33.94 10.78
N LEU A 490 8.92 -33.83 11.59
CA LEU A 490 10.28 -34.03 11.12
C LEU A 490 10.46 -35.41 10.49
N ARG A 491 9.99 -36.47 11.14
CA ARG A 491 10.04 -37.83 10.61
C ARG A 491 9.30 -37.94 9.28
N LYS A 492 8.08 -37.40 9.18
CA LYS A 492 7.27 -37.42 7.94
C LYS A 492 7.99 -36.74 6.78
N LEU A 493 8.49 -35.52 7.00
CA LEU A 493 9.24 -34.76 6.00
C LEU A 493 10.57 -35.45 5.66
N TRP A 494 11.23 -36.06 6.64
CA TRP A 494 12.45 -36.82 6.42
C TRP A 494 12.19 -37.99 5.49
N ILE A 495 11.17 -38.80 5.76
CA ILE A 495 10.81 -39.94 4.90
C ILE A 495 10.48 -39.45 3.49
N LEU A 496 9.67 -38.39 3.34
CA LEU A 496 9.37 -37.79 2.04
C LEU A 496 10.64 -37.42 1.27
N SER A 497 11.64 -36.83 1.96
CA SER A 497 12.88 -36.38 1.33
C SER A 497 13.74 -37.51 0.74
N THR A 498 13.50 -38.76 1.16
CA THR A 498 14.22 -39.95 0.66
C THR A 498 13.60 -40.57 -0.60
N VAL A 499 12.37 -40.17 -0.94
CA VAL A 499 11.63 -40.74 -2.07
C VAL A 499 11.85 -39.85 -3.29
N ASP A 500 12.79 -40.25 -4.16
CA ASP A 500 13.20 -39.49 -5.35
C ASP A 500 12.01 -39.04 -6.22
N ARG A 501 11.05 -39.94 -6.42
CA ARG A 501 9.83 -39.70 -7.22
C ARG A 501 8.99 -38.54 -6.69
N LEU A 502 9.10 -38.20 -5.41
CA LEU A 502 8.36 -37.11 -4.77
C LEU A 502 9.26 -35.90 -4.50
N PHE A 503 10.47 -36.14 -4.02
CA PHE A 503 11.43 -35.10 -3.69
C PHE A 503 11.79 -34.25 -4.91
N PHE A 504 12.17 -34.87 -6.03
CA PHE A 504 12.66 -34.10 -7.18
C PHE A 504 11.56 -33.23 -7.80
N PRO A 505 10.34 -33.73 -8.07
CA PRO A 505 9.29 -32.85 -8.58
C PRO A 505 8.93 -31.72 -7.61
N LEU A 506 8.85 -31.97 -6.29
CA LEU A 506 8.54 -30.92 -5.32
C LEU A 506 9.61 -29.82 -5.30
N VAL A 507 10.89 -30.20 -5.25
CA VAL A 507 12.00 -29.24 -5.20
C VAL A 507 12.19 -28.53 -6.53
N LEU A 508 12.26 -29.27 -7.64
CA LEU A 508 12.49 -28.68 -8.96
C LEU A 508 11.34 -27.78 -9.40
N TYR A 509 10.10 -28.15 -9.09
CA TYR A 509 8.95 -27.30 -9.39
C TYR A 509 8.95 -26.01 -8.56
N THR A 510 9.31 -26.10 -7.27
CA THR A 510 9.45 -24.91 -6.43
C THR A 510 10.56 -23.98 -6.95
N LEU A 511 11.70 -24.54 -7.37
CA LEU A 511 12.80 -23.78 -7.98
C LEU A 511 12.42 -23.22 -9.36
N TYR A 512 11.62 -23.94 -10.14
CA TYR A 512 11.10 -23.46 -11.42
C TYR A 512 10.31 -22.16 -11.25
N LEU A 513 9.57 -21.99 -10.15
CA LEU A 513 8.83 -20.75 -9.90
C LEU A 513 9.73 -19.51 -9.71
N ILE A 514 11.04 -19.66 -9.58
CA ILE A 514 11.98 -18.54 -9.53
C ILE A 514 12.31 -18.04 -10.94
N VAL A 515 12.54 -18.97 -11.87
CA VAL A 515 13.17 -18.70 -13.18
C VAL A 515 12.22 -18.88 -14.36
N GLY A 516 11.27 -19.81 -14.24
CA GLY A 516 10.37 -20.23 -15.31
C GLY A 516 9.15 -19.32 -15.46
N PRO A 517 8.52 -19.34 -16.65
CA PRO A 517 7.29 -18.61 -16.87
C PRO A 517 6.15 -19.18 -16.00
N TRP A 518 5.42 -18.30 -15.33
CA TRP A 518 4.27 -18.64 -14.51
C TRP A 518 2.99 -18.76 -15.32
N ALA A 519 2.87 -17.93 -16.36
CA ALA A 519 1.77 -17.96 -17.31
C ALA A 519 2.18 -17.33 -18.64
N ILE A 520 1.58 -17.81 -19.73
CA ILE A 520 1.66 -17.22 -21.07
C ILE A 520 0.23 -16.97 -21.54
N GLY A 521 -0.13 -15.73 -21.84
CA GLY A 521 -1.49 -15.41 -22.25
C GLY A 521 -1.70 -13.95 -22.60
N GLU A 522 -2.95 -13.58 -22.82
CA GLU A 522 -3.34 -12.24 -23.21
C GLU A 522 -3.37 -11.31 -21.99
N VAL A 523 -2.22 -10.73 -21.67
CA VAL A 523 -2.02 -9.84 -20.51
C VAL A 523 -2.66 -8.47 -20.76
N ILE A 524 -2.69 -8.05 -22.02
CA ILE A 524 -3.40 -6.88 -22.54
C ILE A 524 -4.16 -7.35 -23.78
N GLU A 525 -5.31 -6.75 -24.06
CA GLU A 525 -6.15 -7.11 -25.19
C GLU A 525 -5.37 -7.15 -26.51
N ASN A 526 -5.46 -8.29 -27.19
CA ASN A 526 -4.71 -8.61 -28.42
C ASN A 526 -3.16 -8.60 -28.28
N GLN A 527 -2.62 -8.66 -27.07
CA GLN A 527 -1.17 -8.71 -26.81
C GLN A 527 -0.83 -9.87 -25.87
N THR A 528 -0.08 -10.83 -26.39
CA THR A 528 0.42 -11.95 -25.59
C THR A 528 1.61 -11.49 -24.75
N GLY A 529 1.60 -11.87 -23.48
CA GLY A 529 2.70 -11.65 -22.55
C GLY A 529 3.12 -12.92 -21.82
N VAL A 530 4.32 -12.89 -21.26
CA VAL A 530 4.91 -13.96 -20.47
C VAL A 530 5.21 -13.44 -19.08
N ILE A 531 4.61 -14.06 -18.07
CA ILE A 531 4.66 -13.61 -16.67
C ILE A 531 5.68 -14.46 -15.91
N PHE A 532 6.56 -13.82 -15.16
CA PHE A 532 7.55 -14.43 -14.26
C PHE A 532 7.40 -13.88 -12.84
N ALA A 533 8.09 -14.48 -11.87
CA ALA A 533 8.19 -13.93 -10.52
C ALA A 533 8.76 -12.50 -10.52
N TRP A 534 9.77 -12.26 -11.36
CA TRP A 534 10.56 -11.04 -11.42
C TRP A 534 10.10 -10.03 -12.47
N GLY A 535 9.05 -10.32 -13.23
CA GLY A 535 8.46 -9.36 -14.17
C GLY A 535 7.63 -9.99 -15.27
N THR A 536 7.09 -9.15 -16.15
CA THR A 536 6.25 -9.55 -17.27
C THR A 536 6.77 -8.94 -18.56
N PHE A 537 6.93 -9.76 -19.60
CA PHE A 537 7.21 -9.27 -20.95
C PHE A 537 5.91 -9.16 -21.74
N ILE A 538 5.71 -8.02 -22.42
CA ILE A 538 4.56 -7.76 -23.28
C ILE A 538 5.09 -7.06 -24.53
N GLY A 539 5.05 -7.74 -25.68
CA GLY A 539 5.71 -7.25 -26.89
C GLY A 539 7.20 -6.95 -26.64
N ASN A 540 7.61 -5.70 -26.89
CA ASN A 540 8.99 -5.23 -26.66
C ASN A 540 9.18 -4.56 -25.28
N SER A 541 8.17 -4.58 -24.42
CA SER A 541 8.20 -3.92 -23.12
C SER A 541 8.40 -4.93 -21.98
N PHE A 542 9.19 -4.52 -20.99
CA PHE A 542 9.38 -5.26 -19.76
C PHE A 542 8.80 -4.49 -18.57
N LEU A 543 7.92 -5.14 -17.82
CA LEU A 543 7.36 -4.65 -16.57
C LEU A 543 8.03 -5.38 -15.41
N PRO A 544 8.87 -4.71 -14.59
CA PRO A 544 9.46 -5.27 -13.38
C PRO A 544 8.41 -5.89 -12.45
N GLY A 545 8.75 -7.05 -11.91
CA GLY A 545 7.91 -7.78 -10.97
C GLY A 545 7.97 -7.17 -9.58
N ALA A 546 6.80 -6.83 -9.05
CA ALA A 546 6.61 -6.51 -7.65
C ALA A 546 5.47 -7.34 -7.07
N PHE A 547 4.23 -7.05 -7.49
CA PHE A 547 3.05 -7.78 -7.03
C PHE A 547 3.06 -9.26 -7.44
N THR A 548 3.80 -9.62 -8.49
CA THR A 548 4.08 -11.01 -8.86
C THR A 548 4.66 -11.81 -7.69
N TYR A 549 5.59 -11.24 -6.91
CA TYR A 549 6.14 -11.91 -5.73
C TYR A 549 5.08 -12.17 -4.64
N ALA A 550 4.14 -11.24 -4.42
CA ALA A 550 3.01 -11.48 -3.51
C ALA A 550 2.16 -12.65 -4.00
N TYR A 551 1.85 -12.68 -5.30
CA TYR A 551 1.07 -13.75 -5.92
C TYR A 551 1.78 -15.11 -5.80
N GLY A 552 3.11 -15.14 -5.98
CA GLY A 552 3.96 -16.30 -5.74
C GLY A 552 3.98 -16.72 -4.29
N PHE A 553 4.11 -15.78 -3.35
CA PHE A 553 4.07 -16.06 -1.91
C PHE A 553 2.76 -16.76 -1.56
N PHE A 554 1.61 -16.23 -2.00
CA PHE A 554 0.32 -16.88 -1.79
C PHE A 554 0.27 -18.28 -2.42
N GLN A 555 0.79 -18.49 -3.62
CA GLN A 555 0.86 -19.82 -4.25
C GLN A 555 1.74 -20.79 -3.44
N LEU A 556 2.90 -20.35 -2.96
CA LEU A 556 3.78 -21.22 -2.18
C LEU A 556 3.18 -21.54 -0.80
N PHE A 557 2.62 -20.53 -0.14
CA PHE A 557 2.05 -20.65 1.20
C PHE A 557 0.75 -21.45 1.23
N SER A 558 -0.21 -21.13 0.34
CA SER A 558 -1.53 -21.76 0.36
C SER A 558 -1.57 -23.11 -0.36
N PHE A 559 -0.69 -23.34 -1.36
CA PHE A 559 -0.71 -24.58 -2.14
C PHE A 559 0.49 -25.50 -1.86
N HIS A 560 1.72 -25.00 -2.00
CA HIS A 560 2.91 -25.85 -1.94
C HIS A 560 3.23 -26.37 -0.54
N ILE A 561 3.09 -25.53 0.50
CA ILE A 561 3.27 -25.97 1.89
C ILE A 561 2.25 -27.08 2.22
N PRO A 562 0.92 -26.89 2.01
CA PRO A 562 -0.03 -27.96 2.28
C PRO A 562 0.21 -29.22 1.44
N LEU A 563 0.54 -29.09 0.15
CA LEU A 563 0.84 -30.24 -0.70
C LEU A 563 1.98 -31.08 -0.11
N MET A 564 3.09 -30.44 0.26
CA MET A 564 4.24 -31.12 0.86
C MET A 564 3.84 -31.84 2.16
N LEU A 565 3.10 -31.17 3.05
CA LEU A 565 2.68 -31.75 4.33
C LEU A 565 1.71 -32.93 4.14
N ILE A 566 0.79 -32.83 3.18
CA ILE A 566 -0.15 -33.89 2.81
C ILE A 566 0.60 -35.11 2.30
N LEU A 567 1.53 -34.91 1.34
CA LEU A 567 2.34 -35.99 0.77
C LEU A 567 3.24 -36.63 1.84
N ALA A 568 3.91 -35.82 2.68
CA ALA A 568 4.76 -36.31 3.77
C ALA A 568 3.99 -37.21 4.74
N ASN A 569 2.78 -36.78 5.13
CA ASN A 569 1.91 -37.58 5.99
C ASN A 569 1.47 -38.88 5.31
N ARG A 570 1.18 -38.86 4.00
CA ARG A 570 0.70 -40.04 3.29
C ARG A 570 1.81 -41.07 3.04
N VAL A 571 3.00 -40.63 2.65
CA VAL A 571 4.19 -41.50 2.51
C VAL A 571 4.52 -42.16 3.83
N ASP A 572 4.46 -41.42 4.93
CA ASP A 572 4.70 -41.97 6.27
C ASP A 572 3.68 -43.05 6.66
N LYS A 573 2.38 -42.81 6.42
CA LYS A 573 1.34 -43.83 6.62
C LYS A 573 1.62 -45.08 5.78
N ARG A 574 2.04 -44.92 4.53
CA ARG A 574 2.39 -46.04 3.66
C ARG A 574 3.56 -46.86 4.22
N LEU A 575 4.59 -46.20 4.75
CA LEU A 575 5.72 -46.87 5.40
C LEU A 575 5.26 -47.69 6.64
N HIS A 576 4.32 -47.19 7.44
CA HIS A 576 3.78 -47.95 8.58
C HIS A 576 2.90 -49.13 8.16
N ASN A 577 2.05 -48.95 7.15
CA ASN A 577 1.18 -50.02 6.65
C ASN A 577 1.98 -51.19 6.05
N THR A 578 3.19 -50.93 5.55
CA THR A 578 4.10 -52.00 5.11
C THR A 578 4.60 -52.88 6.27
N LYS A 579 4.47 -52.42 7.52
CA LYS A 579 5.01 -53.07 8.74
C LYS A 579 3.93 -53.75 9.60
N SER A 580 2.66 -53.43 9.40
CA SER A 580 1.59 -53.85 10.30
C SER A 580 0.56 -54.73 9.59
N ASN A 581 0.26 -55.90 10.16
CA ASN A 581 -0.93 -56.70 9.85
C ASN A 581 -2.19 -56.06 10.46
N ASP A 582 -2.33 -54.74 10.37
CA ASP A 582 -3.43 -54.03 11.00
C ASP A 582 -4.76 -54.31 10.29
N LYS A 583 -5.82 -54.39 11.10
CA LYS A 583 -7.21 -54.56 10.66
C LYS A 583 -7.57 -53.53 9.58
N PRO A 584 -8.42 -53.89 8.60
CA PRO A 584 -8.82 -52.98 7.54
C PRO A 584 -9.37 -51.68 8.14
N SER A 585 -8.80 -50.54 7.74
CA SER A 585 -9.29 -49.24 8.19
C SER A 585 -10.77 -49.10 7.82
N SER A 586 -11.59 -48.54 8.71
CA SER A 586 -13.00 -48.29 8.39
C SER A 586 -13.13 -47.48 7.09
N LYS A 587 -14.18 -47.71 6.30
CA LYS A 587 -14.44 -46.96 5.06
C LYS A 587 -14.36 -45.44 5.30
N ILE A 588 -14.84 -44.98 6.46
CA ILE A 588 -14.78 -43.59 6.91
C ILE A 588 -13.33 -43.10 7.05
N CYS A 589 -12.45 -43.88 7.68
CA CYS A 589 -11.05 -43.52 7.85
C CYS A 589 -10.26 -43.54 6.53
N PHE A 590 -10.72 -44.29 5.53
CA PHE A 590 -10.20 -44.25 4.17
C PHE A 590 -10.62 -42.95 3.46
N PHE A 591 -11.92 -42.60 3.48
CA PHE A 591 -12.42 -41.36 2.88
C PHE A 591 -11.77 -40.10 3.49
N LEU A 592 -11.60 -40.06 4.82
CA LEU A 592 -10.98 -38.92 5.50
C LEU A 592 -9.52 -38.67 5.08
N GLN A 593 -8.83 -39.63 4.45
CA GLN A 593 -7.47 -39.43 3.94
C GLN A 593 -7.43 -38.62 2.64
N TYR A 594 -8.50 -38.64 1.85
CA TYR A 594 -8.59 -37.91 0.59
C TYR A 594 -9.07 -36.46 0.78
N VAL A 595 -9.76 -36.17 1.88
CA VAL A 595 -10.30 -34.82 2.15
C VAL A 595 -9.25 -33.71 2.00
N PRO A 596 -8.04 -33.79 2.59
CA PRO A 596 -7.06 -32.70 2.47
C PRO A 596 -6.60 -32.44 1.04
N ILE A 597 -6.34 -33.49 0.25
CA ILE A 597 -5.90 -33.33 -1.14
C ILE A 597 -7.05 -32.83 -2.02
N THR A 598 -8.28 -33.30 -1.79
CA THR A 598 -9.46 -32.83 -2.51
C THR A 598 -9.74 -31.36 -2.24
N LEU A 599 -9.66 -30.90 -0.99
CA LEU A 599 -9.81 -29.49 -0.64
C LEU A 599 -8.71 -28.63 -1.27
N LEU A 600 -7.46 -29.11 -1.26
CA LEU A 600 -6.34 -28.40 -1.87
C LEU A 600 -6.50 -28.27 -3.38
N VAL A 601 -6.89 -29.35 -4.06
CA VAL A 601 -7.17 -29.35 -5.51
C VAL A 601 -8.36 -28.46 -5.83
N ALA A 602 -9.45 -28.52 -5.05
CA ALA A 602 -10.62 -27.66 -5.25
C ALA A 602 -10.24 -26.17 -5.14
N MET A 603 -9.49 -25.80 -4.10
CA MET A 603 -8.97 -24.44 -3.92
C MET A 603 -8.13 -24.00 -5.13
N GLN A 604 -7.21 -24.84 -5.59
CA GLN A 604 -6.33 -24.50 -6.73
C GLN A 604 -7.11 -24.42 -8.05
N THR A 605 -8.14 -25.25 -8.25
CA THR A 605 -9.06 -25.16 -9.37
C THR A 605 -9.82 -23.84 -9.35
N CYS A 606 -10.33 -23.41 -8.19
CA CYS A 606 -10.95 -22.09 -8.05
C CYS A 606 -9.97 -20.95 -8.40
N MET A 607 -8.72 -21.03 -7.91
CA MET A 607 -7.69 -20.04 -8.25
C MET A 607 -7.34 -20.03 -9.74
N ALA A 608 -7.27 -21.20 -10.39
CA ALA A 608 -7.07 -21.32 -11.83
C ALA A 608 -8.26 -20.75 -12.63
N TYR A 609 -9.48 -20.97 -12.16
CA TYR A 609 -10.69 -20.38 -12.75
C TYR A 609 -10.70 -18.84 -12.65
N PHE A 610 -10.32 -18.27 -11.51
CA PHE A 610 -10.19 -16.82 -11.39
C PHE A 610 -9.09 -16.26 -12.29
N PHE A 611 -7.99 -17.01 -12.47
CA PHE A 611 -6.93 -16.63 -13.40
C PHE A 611 -7.41 -16.68 -14.85
N TRP A 612 -8.26 -17.65 -15.21
CA TRP A 612 -8.92 -17.74 -16.51
C TRP A 612 -9.84 -16.54 -16.76
N LEU A 613 -10.64 -16.11 -15.77
CA LEU A 613 -11.48 -14.92 -15.90
C LEU A 613 -10.67 -13.64 -16.14
N ALA A 614 -9.46 -13.55 -15.60
CA ALA A 614 -8.59 -12.39 -15.77
C ALA A 614 -7.83 -12.38 -17.11
N TYR A 615 -7.31 -13.52 -17.55
CA TYR A 615 -6.32 -13.62 -18.64
C TYR A 615 -6.72 -14.56 -19.79
N GLY A 616 -7.91 -15.17 -19.72
CA GLY A 616 -8.49 -15.99 -20.77
C GLY A 616 -7.91 -17.40 -20.90
N THR A 617 -8.33 -18.09 -21.96
CA THR A 617 -8.09 -19.52 -22.18
C THR A 617 -6.62 -19.87 -22.40
N LEU A 618 -5.88 -19.04 -23.15
CA LEU A 618 -4.45 -19.29 -23.39
C LEU A 618 -3.66 -19.29 -22.08
N ALA A 619 -3.91 -18.28 -21.25
CA ALA A 619 -3.32 -18.18 -19.91
C ALA A 619 -3.69 -19.38 -19.06
N PHE A 620 -4.95 -19.81 -19.05
CA PHE A 620 -5.39 -20.97 -18.28
C PHE A 620 -4.69 -22.27 -18.70
N ILE A 621 -4.49 -22.51 -20.00
CA ILE A 621 -3.81 -23.72 -20.50
C ILE A 621 -2.30 -23.65 -20.22
N LEU A 622 -1.67 -22.52 -20.52
CA LEU A 622 -0.24 -22.27 -20.35
C LEU A 622 0.05 -21.57 -19.02
N CYS A 623 -0.49 -22.10 -17.91
CA CYS A 623 -0.19 -21.61 -16.56
C CYS A 623 0.47 -22.69 -15.71
N PRO A 624 1.81 -22.76 -15.75
CA PRO A 624 2.59 -23.53 -14.79
C PRO A 624 2.14 -23.25 -13.35
N LEU A 625 2.05 -21.98 -12.96
CA LEU A 625 1.76 -21.57 -11.59
C LEU A 625 0.43 -22.12 -11.03
N ARG A 626 -0.63 -22.16 -11.85
CA ARG A 626 -1.99 -22.53 -11.43
C ARG A 626 -2.39 -23.89 -11.98
N THR A 627 -2.73 -23.99 -13.25
CA THR A 627 -3.31 -25.19 -13.85
C THR A 627 -2.38 -26.39 -13.78
N TRP A 628 -1.08 -26.22 -14.09
CA TRP A 628 -0.15 -27.36 -14.07
C TRP A 628 0.14 -27.85 -12.65
N SER A 629 0.08 -26.97 -11.65
CA SER A 629 0.21 -27.36 -10.25
C SER A 629 -0.88 -28.36 -9.80
N ILE A 630 -2.08 -28.31 -10.38
CA ILE A 630 -3.16 -29.27 -10.13
C ILE A 630 -2.75 -30.66 -10.63
N PHE A 631 -2.29 -30.73 -11.89
CA PHE A 631 -1.80 -31.98 -12.47
C PHE A 631 -0.60 -32.55 -11.70
N LEU A 632 0.33 -31.69 -11.27
CA LEU A 632 1.44 -32.08 -10.43
C LEU A 632 0.97 -32.68 -9.09
N ALA A 633 0.01 -32.04 -8.41
CA ALA A 633 -0.51 -32.54 -7.14
C ALA A 633 -1.21 -33.90 -7.29
N LEU A 634 -2.03 -34.07 -8.33
CA LEU A 634 -2.69 -35.34 -8.63
C LEU A 634 -1.69 -36.44 -9.01
N MET A 635 -0.68 -36.11 -9.83
CA MET A 635 0.39 -37.02 -10.20
C MET A 635 1.19 -37.47 -8.97
N LEU A 636 1.61 -36.52 -8.12
CA LEU A 636 2.36 -36.82 -6.90
C LEU A 636 1.54 -37.65 -5.93
N TRP A 637 0.27 -37.30 -5.73
CA TRP A 637 -0.64 -38.08 -4.90
C TRP A 637 -0.78 -39.53 -5.40
N HIS A 638 -1.02 -39.70 -6.70
CA HIS A 638 -1.09 -41.01 -7.33
C HIS A 638 0.21 -41.80 -7.17
N GLN A 639 1.38 -41.14 -7.37
CA GLN A 639 2.68 -41.77 -7.18
C GLN A 639 2.90 -42.25 -5.74
N VAL A 640 2.43 -41.50 -4.72
CA VAL A 640 2.52 -41.95 -3.33
C VAL A 640 1.78 -43.26 -3.10
N ASP A 641 0.68 -43.52 -3.82
CA ASP A 641 -0.12 -44.74 -3.69
C ASP A 641 0.37 -45.88 -4.59
N THR A 642 1.00 -45.61 -5.74
CA THR A 642 1.40 -46.64 -6.71
C THR A 642 2.89 -46.97 -6.77
N MET A 643 3.78 -46.15 -6.18
CA MET A 643 5.22 -46.42 -6.20
C MET A 643 5.59 -47.79 -5.59
N PRO A 644 6.61 -48.51 -6.10
CA PRO A 644 7.04 -49.78 -5.50
C PRO A 644 7.55 -49.61 -4.06
N HIS A 645 7.39 -50.65 -3.23
CA HIS A 645 7.91 -50.64 -1.85
C HIS A 645 9.43 -50.47 -1.78
N SER A 646 10.17 -50.84 -2.84
CA SER A 646 11.62 -50.60 -2.94
C SER A 646 12.00 -49.12 -2.80
N CYS A 647 11.11 -48.20 -3.18
CA CYS A 647 11.31 -46.76 -3.00
C CYS A 647 11.31 -46.32 -1.53
N LEU A 648 10.77 -47.13 -0.62
CA LEU A 648 10.71 -46.84 0.83
C LEU A 648 11.80 -47.57 1.63
N THR A 649 12.57 -48.47 1.01
CA THR A 649 13.55 -49.32 1.70
C THR A 649 14.63 -48.50 2.41
N SER A 650 15.13 -47.43 1.78
CA SER A 650 16.16 -46.58 2.40
C SER A 650 15.63 -45.87 3.64
N ALA A 651 14.41 -45.30 3.58
CA ALA A 651 13.75 -44.75 4.76
C ALA A 651 13.50 -45.81 5.85
N ALA A 652 13.08 -47.02 5.45
CA ALA A 652 12.82 -48.12 6.37
C ALA A 652 14.07 -48.51 7.16
N LYS A 653 15.26 -48.54 6.54
CA LYS A 653 16.54 -48.84 7.23
C LYS A 653 16.87 -47.87 8.36
N VAL A 654 16.58 -46.58 8.19
CA VAL A 654 16.92 -45.54 9.17
C VAL A 654 15.81 -45.34 10.22
N TRP A 655 14.56 -45.60 9.85
CA TRP A 655 13.39 -45.38 10.71
C TRP A 655 12.73 -46.66 11.23
N ALA A 656 13.25 -47.85 10.94
CA ALA A 656 12.91 -49.05 11.67
C ALA A 656 13.45 -48.95 13.12
N PRO A 657 12.72 -49.49 14.11
CA PRO A 657 13.35 -49.77 15.40
C PRO A 657 14.50 -50.74 15.13
N LEU A 658 15.72 -50.36 15.52
CA LEU A 658 16.72 -51.35 15.89
C LEU A 658 16.04 -52.20 16.97
N GLY A 659 16.03 -53.52 16.78
CA GLY A 659 15.65 -54.45 17.84
C GLY A 659 16.44 -54.17 19.11
#